data_AF-A0A5J4YFL4-F1
#
_entry.id   AF-A0A5J4YFL4-F1
#
_cell.length_a   1.000
_cell.length_b   1.000
_cell.length_c   1.000
_cell.angle_alpha   90.00
_cell.angle_beta   90.00
_cell.angle_gamma   90.00
#
_symmetry.space_group_name_H-M   'P 1'
#
loop_
_entity.id
_entity.type
_entity.pdbx_description
1 polymer ?
#
loop_
_entity_poly.entity_id
_entity_poly.type
_entity_poly.pdbx_seq_one_letter_code
_entity_poly.pdbx_strand_id
1 'polypeptide(L)'
;MGIPHTSAAGPSRWSPSLLHQALSLPAAGAEVLTAMCGLFDRVVHRGLEPQAGALWAHARLIPLRKPDGGVRPIAIGEIFRRVLGRLAVTSLAHDAVETLAPDQYGVGRMAGLEAMVMRTRLAVLENPGWGVLKVDISNAFNTVRRPAFMRLVQAQFPHLWPLVRTCYASPAPLRAGKHVLKSESGVQQGDPLAPLLFSLALHRQTRDITHAPGQALVQCWYLDDGAIAGPVHSLVAFLEVLDHCAREIDLSINRRKSELVLPPGRCETDITALSSLHGLPVVPWCSATLLGTVLDTSGDMGCVDRTLAATLELADKVAGIHEPEEAYHLLRASVGPARVVHLARTLPPEAVLDRFAAFDDAWRHIVARTLGVTAADGQNADGSWRAEWRLPLRCGGLGLTSLRDMSLPGFVAGSRAAARTLDEGEVLRAQREAVPGVPDAEVEDLLDSQARGLSRFYSLLKKDWVSAPGSTPSERFRRQSLSSPHAAAWLGMPSGTVLGGIPWSPALGRDTWFTAVRHFLGLPVAGVASSAGLRCPAIVRGTTATCDALLDALGHHAQNCALGPTRYGRHAAVIDVLVRFATSAGHTVRREVRLEDVPGITSARPGDFSFDNNVVDVAVVAPDGVAAARSRKRGSFAAARAASPVGSSGHAANMVAFIVTTYSNVDVPARALLSGLARDFARVRQVPPRLGADRPLAGRVPSGVPRRRTWYPPAVPGRTLGPDGERPALAPPRDAGAQLIRTEHPQFTRSAPSNSAPELIQIQLRSG
;
A
#
# COMPACT_ATOMS: atom_id res chain seq x y z
N MET A 1 5.95 13.38 6.19
CA MET A 1 6.95 13.77 5.16
C MET A 1 6.65 13.26 3.76
N GLY A 2 6.17 12.01 3.57
CA GLY A 2 5.85 11.48 2.22
C GLY A 2 7.07 10.99 1.41
N ILE A 3 8.28 11.35 1.82
CA ILE A 3 9.53 10.74 1.35
C ILE A 3 9.71 9.38 2.06
N PRO A 4 10.03 8.28 1.35
CA PRO A 4 10.28 6.98 1.99
C PRO A 4 11.47 7.01 2.95
N HIS A 5 11.36 6.37 4.12
CA HIS A 5 12.43 6.29 5.12
C HIS A 5 13.75 5.70 4.57
N THR A 6 13.63 4.77 3.61
CA THR A 6 14.74 4.09 2.91
C THR A 6 15.32 4.89 1.74
N SER A 7 14.78 6.08 1.41
CA SER A 7 15.32 6.90 0.33
C SER A 7 16.74 7.37 0.67
N ALA A 8 17.68 7.19 -0.26
CA ALA A 8 19.08 7.50 -0.01
C ALA A 8 19.32 9.00 0.30
N ALA A 9 20.34 9.27 1.13
CA ALA A 9 20.74 10.61 1.53
C ALA A 9 21.29 11.45 0.36
N GLY A 10 21.23 12.79 0.50
CA GLY A 10 21.90 13.73 -0.39
C GLY A 10 23.42 13.86 -0.15
N PRO A 11 24.08 14.88 -0.72
CA PRO A 11 25.51 15.17 -0.49
C PRO A 11 25.93 15.25 0.98
N SER A 12 25.14 15.89 1.83
CA SER A 12 25.37 16.08 3.28
C SER A 12 25.31 14.79 4.11
N ARG A 13 24.93 13.66 3.49
CA ARG A 13 24.63 12.36 4.12
C ARG A 13 23.41 12.37 5.06
N TRP A 14 22.68 13.48 5.23
CA TRP A 14 21.38 13.46 5.91
C TRP A 14 20.37 12.60 5.14
N SER A 15 19.93 11.52 5.78
CA SER A 15 18.90 10.60 5.27
C SER A 15 17.53 10.93 5.88
N PRO A 16 16.42 10.48 5.27
CA PRO A 16 15.10 10.60 5.88
C PRO A 16 15.00 9.88 7.23
N SER A 17 15.73 8.77 7.39
CA SER A 17 15.82 8.03 8.66
C SER A 17 16.51 8.86 9.75
N LEU A 18 17.70 9.43 9.46
CA LEU A 18 18.44 10.28 10.40
C LEU A 18 17.64 11.55 10.76
N LEU A 19 16.98 12.16 9.78
CA LEU A 19 16.12 13.31 9.99
C LEU A 19 14.92 12.99 10.90
N HIS A 20 14.29 11.83 10.70
CA HIS A 20 13.20 11.37 11.57
C HIS A 20 13.70 11.10 13.00
N GLN A 21 14.88 10.48 13.16
CA GLN A 21 15.49 10.25 14.47
C GLN A 21 15.76 11.58 15.19
N ALA A 22 16.41 12.54 14.53
CA ALA A 22 16.71 13.86 15.09
C ALA A 22 15.45 14.61 15.55
N LEU A 23 14.39 14.60 14.73
CA LEU A 23 13.08 15.20 15.08
C LEU A 23 12.33 14.45 16.19
N SER A 24 12.70 13.20 16.49
CA SER A 24 12.10 12.38 17.54
C SER A 24 12.86 12.47 18.88
N LEU A 25 14.03 13.12 18.94
CA LEU A 25 14.78 13.30 20.18
C LEU A 25 14.03 14.25 21.14
N PRO A 26 13.70 13.86 22.37
CA PRO A 26 12.90 14.69 23.28
C PRO A 26 13.52 16.05 23.61
N ALA A 27 14.86 16.14 23.68
CA ALA A 27 15.57 17.38 23.99
C ALA A 27 15.80 18.29 22.77
N ALA A 28 16.07 17.72 21.59
CA ALA A 28 16.55 18.46 20.42
C ALA A 28 15.53 18.54 19.26
N GLY A 29 14.50 17.69 19.25
CA GLY A 29 13.56 17.59 18.12
C GLY A 29 12.77 18.88 17.86
N ALA A 30 12.43 19.62 18.92
CA ALA A 30 11.80 20.94 18.82
C ALA A 30 12.72 22.01 18.24
N GLU A 31 14.00 22.01 18.61
CA GLU A 31 15.02 22.93 18.07
C GLU A 31 15.28 22.64 16.59
N VAL A 32 15.46 21.36 16.24
CA VAL A 32 15.65 20.90 14.84
C VAL A 32 14.44 21.30 13.99
N LEU A 33 13.21 21.08 14.49
CA LEU A 33 11.99 21.49 13.79
C LEU A 33 11.93 23.01 13.61
N THR A 34 12.25 23.79 14.65
CA THR A 34 12.25 25.25 14.61
C THR A 34 13.28 25.80 13.63
N ALA A 35 14.49 25.24 13.63
CA ALA A 35 15.55 25.59 12.68
C ALA A 35 15.17 25.22 11.23
N MET A 36 14.55 24.05 11.01
CA MET A 36 14.02 23.66 9.70
C MET A 36 12.91 24.61 9.22
N CYS A 37 11.95 24.95 10.08
CA CYS A 37 10.88 25.88 9.75
C CYS A 37 11.43 27.28 9.41
N GLY A 38 12.36 27.81 10.22
CA GLY A 38 13.02 29.09 9.96
C GLY A 38 13.89 29.11 8.69
N LEU A 39 14.47 27.98 8.32
CA LEU A 39 15.17 27.81 7.04
C LEU A 39 14.18 27.78 5.86
N PHE A 40 13.11 27.00 5.98
CA PHE A 40 12.09 26.86 4.93
C PHE A 40 11.35 28.18 4.68
N ASP A 41 10.97 28.89 5.73
CA ASP A 41 10.36 30.23 5.68
C ASP A 41 11.22 31.20 4.85
N ARG A 42 12.51 31.31 5.18
CA ARG A 42 13.47 32.14 4.42
C ARG A 42 13.55 31.73 2.95
N VAL A 43 13.62 30.44 2.65
CA VAL A 43 13.71 29.93 1.26
C VAL A 43 12.41 30.19 0.47
N VAL A 44 11.23 30.11 1.11
CA VAL A 44 9.94 30.35 0.45
C VAL A 44 9.64 31.83 0.28
N HIS A 45 9.96 32.68 1.26
CA HIS A 45 9.64 34.12 1.20
C HIS A 45 10.73 34.98 0.53
N ARG A 46 12.00 34.57 0.59
CA ARG A 46 13.14 35.33 0.01
C ARG A 46 13.95 34.52 -0.99
N GLY A 47 14.01 33.20 -0.83
CA GLY A 47 14.97 32.35 -1.53
C GLY A 47 16.40 32.58 -1.03
N LEU A 48 17.37 31.97 -1.70
CA LEU A 48 18.79 32.14 -1.41
C LEU A 48 19.50 32.90 -2.54
N GLU A 49 20.64 33.49 -2.20
CA GLU A 49 21.62 34.04 -3.15
C GLU A 49 22.23 32.94 -4.03
N PRO A 50 22.82 33.26 -5.21
CA PRO A 50 23.29 32.28 -6.19
C PRO A 50 24.20 31.16 -5.65
N GLN A 51 25.15 31.49 -4.75
CA GLN A 51 26.10 30.50 -4.22
C GLN A 51 25.42 29.54 -3.23
N ALA A 52 24.64 30.07 -2.27
CA ALA A 52 23.87 29.26 -1.34
C ALA A 52 22.75 28.47 -2.05
N GLY A 53 22.15 29.02 -3.12
CA GLY A 53 21.22 28.32 -4.00
C GLY A 53 21.87 27.14 -4.73
N ALA A 54 23.07 27.32 -5.29
CA ALA A 54 23.82 26.22 -5.91
C ALA A 54 24.19 25.11 -4.89
N LEU A 55 24.49 25.46 -3.63
CA LEU A 55 24.70 24.49 -2.55
C LEU A 55 23.40 23.78 -2.14
N TRP A 56 22.28 24.48 -2.04
CA TRP A 56 20.95 23.89 -1.80
C TRP A 56 20.49 22.97 -2.93
N ALA A 57 20.88 23.31 -4.17
CA ALA A 57 20.58 22.56 -5.38
C ALA A 57 21.59 21.42 -5.69
N HIS A 58 22.63 21.26 -4.87
CA HIS A 58 23.65 20.20 -4.97
C HIS A 58 23.01 18.82 -4.83
N ALA A 59 23.41 17.88 -5.68
CA ALA A 59 22.94 16.49 -5.65
C ALA A 59 24.07 15.46 -5.83
N ARG A 60 23.88 14.27 -5.26
CA ARG A 60 24.66 13.08 -5.65
C ARG A 60 24.02 12.45 -6.88
N LEU A 61 24.79 12.32 -7.95
CA LEU A 61 24.31 11.81 -9.23
C LEU A 61 24.58 10.31 -9.34
N ILE A 62 23.53 9.52 -9.56
CA ILE A 62 23.61 8.06 -9.76
C ILE A 62 23.20 7.75 -11.21
N PRO A 63 24.13 7.29 -12.07
CA PRO A 63 23.79 6.84 -13.42
C PRO A 63 23.15 5.44 -13.36
N LEU A 64 21.86 5.35 -13.67
CA LEU A 64 21.17 4.07 -13.84
C LEU A 64 21.27 3.62 -15.30
N ARG A 65 21.62 2.35 -15.54
CA ARG A 65 21.62 1.75 -16.88
C ARG A 65 20.18 1.46 -17.32
N LYS A 66 19.82 1.89 -18.52
CA LYS A 66 18.56 1.54 -19.20
C LYS A 66 18.69 0.20 -19.93
N PRO A 67 17.58 -0.49 -20.25
CA PRO A 67 17.61 -1.70 -21.09
C PRO A 67 18.21 -1.46 -22.48
N ASP A 68 17.96 -0.28 -23.06
CA ASP A 68 18.51 0.15 -24.37
C ASP A 68 20.01 0.52 -24.34
N GLY A 69 20.73 0.19 -23.25
CA GLY A 69 22.13 0.53 -23.05
C GLY A 69 22.38 1.99 -22.64
N GLY A 70 21.38 2.87 -22.78
CA GLY A 70 21.49 4.27 -22.38
C GLY A 70 21.58 4.47 -20.86
N VAL A 71 21.73 5.74 -20.45
CA VAL A 71 21.82 6.13 -19.03
C VAL A 71 20.63 7.01 -18.62
N ARG A 72 20.12 6.81 -17.40
CA ARG A 72 19.18 7.71 -16.72
C ARG A 72 19.86 8.26 -15.45
N PRO A 73 20.35 9.51 -15.44
CA PRO A 73 21.09 10.08 -14.31
C PRO A 73 20.13 10.61 -13.23
N ILE A 74 20.08 9.95 -12.07
CA ILE A 74 19.22 10.36 -10.94
C ILE A 74 19.99 11.30 -10.00
N ALA A 75 19.47 12.50 -9.82
CA ALA A 75 20.01 13.54 -8.96
C ALA A 75 19.40 13.47 -7.55
N ILE A 76 20.11 12.82 -6.63
CA ILE A 76 19.70 12.68 -5.22
C ILE A 76 20.10 13.96 -4.49
N GLY A 77 19.20 14.95 -4.50
CA GLY A 77 19.35 16.23 -3.80
C GLY A 77 19.24 16.13 -2.28
N GLU A 78 19.56 17.24 -1.62
CA GLU A 78 19.48 17.38 -0.16
C GLU A 78 18.10 17.03 0.43
N ILE A 79 18.09 16.44 1.63
CA ILE A 79 16.83 16.03 2.26
C ILE A 79 15.95 17.23 2.60
N PHE A 80 16.55 18.33 3.06
CA PHE A 80 15.85 19.58 3.38
C PHE A 80 15.15 20.18 2.14
N ARG A 81 15.85 20.21 1.00
CA ARG A 81 15.27 20.59 -0.30
C ARG A 81 14.15 19.65 -0.73
N ARG A 82 14.32 18.33 -0.60
CA ARG A 82 13.28 17.36 -0.97
C ARG A 82 12.06 17.44 -0.05
N VAL A 83 12.22 17.70 1.24
CA VAL A 83 11.11 17.93 2.17
C VAL A 83 10.36 19.21 1.78
N LEU A 84 11.05 20.33 1.60
CA LEU A 84 10.41 21.60 1.24
C LEU A 84 9.74 21.55 -0.13
N GLY A 85 10.42 20.99 -1.14
CA GLY A 85 9.84 20.77 -2.48
C GLY A 85 8.61 19.87 -2.43
N ARG A 86 8.60 18.81 -1.61
CA ARG A 86 7.42 17.95 -1.45
C ARG A 86 6.28 18.67 -0.73
N LEU A 87 6.56 19.51 0.27
CA LEU A 87 5.55 20.35 0.91
C LEU A 87 4.94 21.31 -0.11
N ALA A 88 5.76 22.03 -0.89
CA ALA A 88 5.32 23.01 -1.88
C ALA A 88 4.40 22.41 -2.96
N VAL A 89 4.75 21.26 -3.57
CA VAL A 89 3.84 20.60 -4.55
C VAL A 89 2.61 19.97 -3.90
N THR A 90 2.61 19.73 -2.58
CA THR A 90 1.43 19.24 -1.87
C THR A 90 0.47 20.39 -1.55
N SER A 91 0.97 21.58 -1.21
CA SER A 91 0.14 22.77 -0.99
C SER A 91 -0.44 23.36 -2.29
N LEU A 92 0.28 23.23 -3.42
CA LEU A 92 -0.13 23.75 -4.73
C LEU A 92 -0.80 22.67 -5.61
N ALA A 93 -1.20 21.53 -5.04
CA ALA A 93 -1.65 20.37 -5.81
C ALA A 93 -2.94 20.63 -6.62
N HIS A 94 -3.83 21.48 -6.11
CA HIS A 94 -5.06 21.88 -6.81
C HIS A 94 -4.73 22.78 -8.01
N ASP A 95 -4.11 23.93 -7.73
CA ASP A 95 -3.72 24.96 -8.71
C ASP A 95 -2.84 24.39 -9.84
N ALA A 96 -1.97 23.43 -9.51
CA ALA A 96 -1.15 22.70 -10.47
C ALA A 96 -1.98 21.80 -11.40
N VAL A 97 -3.03 21.14 -10.91
CA VAL A 97 -3.95 20.34 -11.74
C VAL A 97 -4.81 21.26 -12.60
N GLU A 98 -5.37 22.33 -12.02
CA GLU A 98 -6.18 23.32 -12.74
C GLU A 98 -5.41 23.98 -13.90
N THR A 99 -4.13 24.31 -13.69
CA THR A 99 -3.24 24.90 -14.70
C THR A 99 -2.82 23.91 -15.81
N LEU A 100 -2.90 22.61 -15.55
CA LEU A 100 -2.44 21.52 -16.44
C LEU A 100 -3.58 20.68 -17.04
N ALA A 101 -4.83 20.95 -16.65
CA ALA A 101 -6.02 20.32 -17.21
C ALA A 101 -6.44 20.96 -18.55
N PRO A 102 -7.09 20.20 -19.45
CA PRO A 102 -7.41 18.77 -19.34
C PRO A 102 -6.28 17.84 -19.81
N ASP A 103 -5.19 18.38 -20.35
CA ASP A 103 -4.28 17.65 -21.25
C ASP A 103 -3.17 16.85 -20.54
N GLN A 104 -2.79 17.20 -19.30
CA GLN A 104 -1.68 16.56 -18.59
C GLN A 104 -2.17 15.77 -17.35
N TYR A 105 -1.66 14.55 -17.23
CA TYR A 105 -2.12 13.49 -16.32
C TYR A 105 -1.04 12.99 -15.35
N GLY A 106 0.23 13.27 -15.62
CA GLY A 106 1.36 12.87 -14.76
C GLY A 106 1.57 13.73 -13.52
N VAL A 107 0.83 14.84 -13.37
CA VAL A 107 0.97 15.81 -12.27
C VAL A 107 -0.35 15.94 -11.51
N GLY A 108 -0.35 15.57 -10.23
CA GLY A 108 -1.44 15.81 -9.27
C GLY A 108 -2.72 14.97 -9.44
N ARG A 109 -3.11 14.63 -10.67
CA ARG A 109 -4.35 13.87 -10.96
C ARG A 109 -4.27 12.44 -10.42
N MET A 110 -5.32 12.00 -9.73
CA MET A 110 -5.46 10.59 -9.32
C MET A 110 -5.73 9.72 -10.55
N ALA A 111 -5.25 8.47 -10.54
CA ALA A 111 -5.46 7.52 -11.64
C ALA A 111 -5.14 8.06 -13.05
N GLY A 112 -4.18 9.00 -13.15
CA GLY A 112 -3.88 9.71 -14.41
C GLY A 112 -3.40 8.79 -15.54
N LEU A 113 -2.76 7.67 -15.20
CA LEU A 113 -2.37 6.63 -16.17
C LEU A 113 -3.60 5.93 -16.74
N GLU A 114 -4.51 5.49 -15.86
CA GLU A 114 -5.77 4.85 -16.25
C GLU A 114 -6.67 5.81 -17.04
N ALA A 115 -6.72 7.10 -16.64
CA ALA A 115 -7.44 8.16 -17.33
C ALA A 115 -6.88 8.42 -18.75
N MET A 116 -5.57 8.54 -18.90
CA MET A 116 -4.93 8.72 -20.21
C MET A 116 -5.19 7.54 -21.14
N VAL A 117 -5.03 6.30 -20.66
CA VAL A 117 -5.34 5.09 -21.44
C VAL A 117 -6.83 5.04 -21.83
N MET A 118 -7.73 5.37 -20.90
CA MET A 118 -9.17 5.41 -21.16
C MET A 118 -9.54 6.45 -22.21
N ARG A 119 -9.05 7.70 -22.08
CA ARG A 119 -9.35 8.79 -23.01
C ARG A 119 -8.78 8.54 -24.41
N THR A 120 -7.57 7.95 -24.52
CA THR A 120 -7.00 7.55 -25.82
C THR A 120 -7.82 6.45 -26.49
N ARG A 121 -8.36 5.47 -25.74
CA ARG A 121 -9.28 4.46 -26.29
C ARG A 121 -10.59 5.07 -26.76
N LEU A 122 -11.26 5.85 -25.89
CA LEU A 122 -12.55 6.47 -26.19
C LEU A 122 -12.48 7.32 -27.46
N ALA A 123 -11.50 8.22 -27.56
CA ALA A 123 -11.32 9.08 -28.73
C ALA A 123 -11.22 8.33 -30.07
N VAL A 124 -10.62 7.12 -30.10
CA VAL A 124 -10.49 6.30 -31.32
C VAL A 124 -11.73 5.41 -31.54
N LEU A 125 -12.35 4.90 -30.49
CA LEU A 125 -13.58 4.09 -30.59
C LEU A 125 -14.79 4.93 -31.03
N GLU A 126 -14.88 6.16 -30.56
CA GLU A 126 -15.87 7.17 -30.97
C GLU A 126 -15.62 7.66 -32.41
N ASN A 127 -14.37 7.60 -32.88
CA ASN A 127 -13.96 8.08 -34.20
C ASN A 127 -13.11 7.04 -34.96
N PRO A 128 -13.71 5.98 -35.54
CA PRO A 128 -12.95 4.87 -36.15
C PRO A 128 -12.00 5.23 -37.32
N GLY A 129 -12.04 6.46 -37.81
CA GLY A 129 -11.08 7.00 -38.80
C GLY A 129 -9.84 7.68 -38.20
N TRP A 130 -9.73 7.78 -36.87
CA TRP A 130 -8.62 8.43 -36.17
C TRP A 130 -7.48 7.45 -35.86
N GLY A 131 -6.24 7.91 -35.99
CA GLY A 131 -5.05 7.23 -35.46
C GLY A 131 -4.62 7.82 -34.12
N VAL A 132 -3.47 7.38 -33.60
CA VAL A 132 -2.83 7.99 -32.41
C VAL A 132 -1.35 8.22 -32.67
N LEU A 133 -0.91 9.47 -32.56
CA LEU A 133 0.51 9.82 -32.51
C LEU A 133 1.00 9.70 -31.07
N LYS A 134 1.91 8.76 -30.81
CA LYS A 134 2.66 8.65 -29.55
C LYS A 134 3.96 9.46 -29.65
N VAL A 135 4.32 10.21 -28.61
CA VAL A 135 5.49 11.10 -28.59
C VAL A 135 6.43 10.75 -27.43
N ASP A 136 7.70 10.46 -27.72
CA ASP A 136 8.82 10.32 -26.77
C ASP A 136 9.74 11.54 -26.95
N ILE A 137 10.20 12.15 -25.85
CA ILE A 137 11.05 13.35 -25.88
C ILE A 137 12.47 13.01 -25.41
N SER A 138 13.46 13.28 -26.25
CA SER A 138 14.87 12.92 -25.97
C SER A 138 15.41 13.63 -24.74
N ASN A 139 15.67 12.86 -23.67
CA ASN A 139 16.30 13.31 -22.42
C ASN A 139 15.54 14.44 -21.67
N ALA A 140 14.23 14.55 -21.92
CA ALA A 140 13.38 15.72 -21.68
C ALA A 140 13.64 16.52 -20.38
N PHE A 141 13.64 15.83 -19.24
CA PHE A 141 13.85 16.46 -17.93
C PHE A 141 15.21 17.19 -17.82
N ASN A 142 16.27 16.66 -18.42
CA ASN A 142 17.62 17.23 -18.31
C ASN A 142 17.89 18.33 -19.35
N THR A 143 17.10 18.40 -20.43
CA THR A 143 17.30 19.32 -21.55
C THR A 143 16.47 20.59 -21.43
N VAL A 144 15.23 20.52 -20.90
CA VAL A 144 14.27 21.63 -20.90
C VAL A 144 14.85 22.99 -20.43
N ARG A 145 14.67 24.01 -21.27
CA ARG A 145 15.20 25.36 -21.09
C ARG A 145 14.65 26.03 -19.83
N ARG A 146 15.51 26.35 -18.86
CA ARG A 146 15.09 26.92 -17.56
C ARG A 146 14.26 28.21 -17.66
N PRO A 147 14.62 29.21 -18.49
CA PRO A 147 13.77 30.37 -18.76
C PRO A 147 12.34 30.07 -19.25
N ALA A 148 12.03 28.87 -19.73
CA ALA A 148 10.65 28.50 -20.08
C ALA A 148 9.80 28.33 -18.81
N PHE A 149 10.10 27.34 -17.97
CA PHE A 149 9.33 27.10 -16.74
C PHE A 149 9.50 28.21 -15.70
N MET A 150 10.66 28.88 -15.64
CA MET A 150 10.89 29.95 -14.66
C MET A 150 9.97 31.16 -14.88
N ARG A 151 9.69 31.54 -16.14
CA ARG A 151 8.73 32.62 -16.47
C ARG A 151 7.30 32.21 -16.12
N LEU A 152 6.92 30.96 -16.42
CA LEU A 152 5.58 30.42 -16.09
C LEU A 152 5.36 30.38 -14.57
N VAL A 153 6.34 29.90 -13.79
CA VAL A 153 6.28 29.93 -12.32
C VAL A 153 6.18 31.36 -11.79
N GLN A 154 6.94 32.32 -12.32
CA GLN A 154 6.87 33.70 -11.86
C GLN A 154 5.50 34.35 -12.13
N ALA A 155 4.82 33.97 -13.23
CA ALA A 155 3.51 34.51 -13.60
C ALA A 155 2.32 33.78 -12.92
N GLN A 156 2.36 32.45 -12.84
CA GLN A 156 1.23 31.60 -12.41
C GLN A 156 1.37 31.12 -10.96
N PHE A 157 2.59 30.94 -10.47
CA PHE A 157 2.88 30.42 -9.12
C PHE A 157 3.86 31.34 -8.36
N PRO A 158 3.54 32.63 -8.15
CA PRO A 158 4.48 33.60 -7.57
C PRO A 158 4.95 33.22 -6.15
N HIS A 159 4.17 32.46 -5.40
CA HIS A 159 4.57 31.91 -4.08
C HIS A 159 5.63 30.78 -4.18
N LEU A 160 5.72 30.11 -5.32
CA LEU A 160 6.71 29.07 -5.61
C LEU A 160 8.03 29.64 -6.17
N TRP A 161 7.98 30.86 -6.73
CA TRP A 161 9.09 31.49 -7.42
C TRP A 161 10.39 31.59 -6.59
N PRO A 162 10.40 32.00 -5.31
CA PRO A 162 11.66 32.13 -4.57
C PRO A 162 12.38 30.78 -4.36
N LEU A 163 11.62 29.69 -4.16
CA LEU A 163 12.13 28.33 -4.10
C LEU A 163 12.65 27.83 -5.45
N VAL A 164 11.91 28.06 -6.54
CA VAL A 164 12.34 27.66 -7.90
C VAL A 164 13.57 28.43 -8.35
N ARG A 165 13.62 29.75 -8.09
CA ARG A 165 14.82 30.58 -8.28
C ARG A 165 16.01 30.01 -7.51
N THR A 166 15.82 29.68 -6.23
CA THR A 166 16.87 29.07 -5.39
C THR A 166 17.39 27.76 -5.96
N CYS A 167 16.52 26.90 -6.50
CA CYS A 167 16.88 25.59 -7.02
C CYS A 167 17.50 25.61 -8.44
N TYR A 168 17.14 26.59 -9.29
CA TYR A 168 17.38 26.53 -10.74
C TYR A 168 18.01 27.77 -11.38
N ALA A 169 18.04 28.93 -10.73
CA ALA A 169 18.61 30.16 -11.31
C ALA A 169 20.16 30.18 -11.38
N SER A 170 20.85 29.13 -10.93
CA SER A 170 22.30 29.03 -11.01
C SER A 170 22.74 27.57 -11.21
N PRO A 171 23.89 27.31 -11.86
CA PRO A 171 24.37 25.94 -12.07
C PRO A 171 24.80 25.23 -10.78
N ALA A 172 24.06 24.19 -10.40
CA ALA A 172 24.35 23.41 -9.21
C ALA A 172 25.32 22.25 -9.49
N PRO A 173 26.24 21.89 -8.57
CA PRO A 173 27.12 20.75 -8.75
C PRO A 173 26.36 19.42 -8.62
N LEU A 174 26.66 18.48 -9.52
CA LEU A 174 26.16 17.11 -9.54
C LEU A 174 27.35 16.15 -9.38
N ARG A 175 27.44 15.43 -8.27
CA ARG A 175 28.62 14.58 -7.96
C ARG A 175 28.41 13.12 -8.35
N ALA A 176 29.16 12.67 -9.35
CA ALA A 176 29.20 11.29 -9.85
C ALA A 176 30.54 10.63 -9.47
N GLY A 177 30.62 10.10 -8.25
CA GLY A 177 31.88 9.61 -7.68
C GLY A 177 32.90 10.74 -7.54
N LYS A 178 34.07 10.60 -8.20
CA LYS A 178 35.10 11.64 -8.25
C LYS A 178 34.78 12.81 -9.19
N HIS A 179 33.82 12.65 -10.11
CA HIS A 179 33.50 13.65 -11.12
C HIS A 179 32.42 14.63 -10.63
N VAL A 180 32.52 15.88 -11.07
CA VAL A 180 31.51 16.93 -10.82
C VAL A 180 31.02 17.45 -12.17
N LEU A 181 29.73 17.29 -12.44
CA LEU A 181 29.05 17.94 -13.56
C LEU A 181 28.31 19.17 -13.05
N LYS A 182 28.00 20.14 -13.92
CA LYS A 182 27.12 21.26 -13.59
C LYS A 182 25.71 20.99 -14.10
N SER A 183 24.71 21.27 -13.27
CA SER A 183 23.30 21.27 -13.63
C SER A 183 22.97 22.62 -14.26
N GLU A 184 23.25 22.79 -15.55
CA GLU A 184 23.09 24.07 -16.27
C GLU A 184 21.71 24.23 -16.92
N SER A 185 21.24 23.25 -17.70
CA SER A 185 19.85 23.19 -18.17
C SER A 185 18.98 22.25 -17.31
N GLY A 186 17.71 22.12 -17.68
CA GLY A 186 16.79 21.11 -17.19
C GLY A 186 16.33 21.28 -15.73
N VAL A 187 15.48 20.33 -15.35
CA VAL A 187 15.02 20.04 -13.99
C VAL A 187 15.71 18.78 -13.47
N GLN A 188 15.99 18.70 -12.18
CA GLN A 188 16.78 17.59 -11.64
C GLN A 188 15.92 16.33 -11.42
N GLN A 189 16.23 15.23 -12.13
CA GLN A 189 15.54 13.94 -11.97
C GLN A 189 15.71 13.38 -10.55
N GLY A 190 14.73 13.61 -9.67
CA GLY A 190 14.80 13.29 -8.24
C GLY A 190 14.39 14.44 -7.30
N ASP A 191 14.24 15.66 -7.82
CA ASP A 191 13.60 16.79 -7.15
C ASP A 191 12.06 16.66 -7.22
N PRO A 192 11.31 16.68 -6.11
CA PRO A 192 9.85 16.71 -6.10
C PRO A 192 9.21 17.84 -6.91
N LEU A 193 9.92 18.96 -7.16
CA LEU A 193 9.45 20.04 -8.03
C LEU A 193 9.50 19.68 -9.53
N ALA A 194 10.43 18.81 -9.93
CA ALA A 194 10.79 18.61 -11.34
C ALA A 194 9.62 18.23 -12.26
N PRO A 195 8.68 17.32 -11.88
CA PRO A 195 7.56 16.96 -12.75
C PRO A 195 6.66 18.16 -13.09
N LEU A 196 6.29 18.97 -12.09
CA LEU A 196 5.47 20.18 -12.28
C LEU A 196 6.18 21.18 -13.19
N LEU A 197 7.46 21.47 -12.91
CA LEU A 197 8.25 22.43 -13.68
C LEU A 197 8.43 22.01 -15.14
N PHE A 198 8.68 20.72 -15.39
CA PHE A 198 8.74 20.17 -16.75
C PHE A 198 7.39 20.28 -17.46
N SER A 199 6.32 19.77 -16.83
CA SER A 199 4.98 19.76 -17.43
C SER A 199 4.44 21.16 -17.72
N LEU A 200 4.75 22.19 -16.92
CA LEU A 200 4.39 23.57 -17.23
C LEU A 200 5.02 24.07 -18.54
N ALA A 201 6.33 23.81 -18.73
CA ALA A 201 7.02 24.22 -19.96
C ALA A 201 6.49 23.48 -21.19
N LEU A 202 6.24 22.17 -21.09
CA LEU A 202 5.70 21.38 -22.19
C LEU A 202 4.24 21.76 -22.50
N HIS A 203 3.37 21.84 -21.49
CA HIS A 203 1.95 22.19 -21.65
C HIS A 203 1.76 23.55 -22.31
N ARG A 204 2.62 24.55 -22.00
CA ARG A 204 2.57 25.85 -22.67
C ARG A 204 2.75 25.73 -24.19
N GLN A 205 3.57 24.80 -24.66
CA GLN A 205 3.82 24.58 -26.09
C GLN A 205 2.78 23.67 -26.76
N THR A 206 2.20 22.70 -26.06
CA THR A 206 1.26 21.74 -26.67
C THR A 206 -0.18 22.23 -26.67
N ARG A 207 -0.60 23.05 -25.69
CA ARG A 207 -1.97 23.53 -25.53
C ARG A 207 -2.48 24.29 -26.76
N ASP A 208 -1.73 25.28 -27.23
CA ASP A 208 -2.19 26.18 -28.29
C ASP A 208 -2.24 25.48 -29.67
N ILE A 209 -1.61 24.31 -29.81
CA ILE A 209 -1.70 23.47 -31.01
C ILE A 209 -3.06 22.78 -31.04
N THR A 210 -3.38 21.95 -30.05
CA THR A 210 -4.60 21.12 -30.03
C THR A 210 -5.88 21.94 -29.89
N HIS A 211 -5.86 23.03 -29.12
CA HIS A 211 -7.04 23.88 -28.89
C HIS A 211 -7.23 24.97 -29.97
N ALA A 212 -6.54 24.87 -31.11
CA ALA A 212 -6.72 25.78 -32.24
C ALA A 212 -8.08 25.55 -32.94
N PRO A 213 -8.80 26.62 -33.38
CA PRO A 213 -10.12 26.49 -34.01
C PRO A 213 -10.12 25.54 -35.22
N GLY A 214 -11.04 24.59 -35.22
CA GLY A 214 -11.22 23.61 -36.30
C GLY A 214 -10.34 22.35 -36.20
N GLN A 215 -9.48 22.22 -35.18
CA GLN A 215 -8.77 20.96 -34.96
C GLN A 215 -9.67 19.90 -34.30
N ALA A 216 -9.59 18.67 -34.83
CA ALA A 216 -10.24 17.48 -34.30
C ALA A 216 -9.18 16.57 -33.64
N LEU A 217 -8.53 17.06 -32.58
CA LEU A 217 -7.49 16.34 -31.84
C LEU A 217 -7.87 16.18 -30.36
N VAL A 218 -7.49 15.04 -29.78
CA VAL A 218 -7.52 14.81 -28.32
C VAL A 218 -6.11 14.46 -27.87
N GLN A 219 -5.46 15.38 -27.16
CA GLN A 219 -4.13 15.13 -26.58
C GLN A 219 -4.21 14.65 -25.13
N CYS A 220 -3.28 13.77 -24.75
CA CYS A 220 -3.05 13.33 -23.38
C CYS A 220 -1.54 13.20 -23.14
N TRP A 221 -1.06 13.71 -22.01
CA TRP A 221 0.36 13.67 -21.63
C TRP A 221 0.54 13.10 -20.23
N TYR A 222 1.45 12.15 -20.06
CA TYR A 222 1.90 11.68 -18.74
C TYR A 222 3.38 12.06 -18.56
N LEU A 223 3.61 13.23 -17.97
CA LEU A 223 4.91 13.91 -17.95
C LEU A 223 5.43 14.16 -19.37
N ASP A 224 6.48 13.45 -19.79
CA ASP A 224 7.10 13.50 -21.13
C ASP A 224 6.54 12.46 -22.13
N ASP A 225 5.76 11.47 -21.69
CA ASP A 225 5.07 10.52 -22.58
C ASP A 225 3.78 11.15 -23.15
N GLY A 226 3.69 11.35 -24.47
CA GLY A 226 2.52 11.92 -25.14
C GLY A 226 1.72 10.89 -25.96
N ALA A 227 0.39 11.06 -26.00
CA ALA A 227 -0.50 10.39 -26.96
C ALA A 227 -1.55 11.38 -27.47
N ILE A 228 -1.65 11.53 -28.79
CA ILE A 228 -2.58 12.46 -29.44
C ILE A 228 -3.42 11.67 -30.44
N ALA A 229 -4.72 11.57 -30.20
CA ALA A 229 -5.67 10.91 -31.11
C ALA A 229 -6.27 11.93 -32.09
N GLY A 230 -6.50 11.53 -33.34
CA GLY A 230 -7.06 12.40 -34.37
C GLY A 230 -6.95 11.87 -35.80
N PRO A 231 -7.50 12.58 -36.79
CA PRO A 231 -7.28 12.27 -38.22
C PRO A 231 -5.79 12.32 -38.55
N VAL A 232 -5.31 11.35 -39.34
CA VAL A 232 -3.86 11.17 -39.62
C VAL A 232 -3.21 12.46 -40.14
N HIS A 233 -3.86 13.21 -41.03
CA HIS A 233 -3.34 14.49 -41.54
C HIS A 233 -3.20 15.58 -40.45
N SER A 234 -4.14 15.63 -39.49
CA SER A 234 -4.06 16.53 -38.34
C SER A 234 -2.93 16.13 -37.38
N LEU A 235 -2.66 14.82 -37.23
CA LEU A 235 -1.51 14.32 -36.46
C LEU A 235 -0.17 14.69 -37.12
N VAL A 236 -0.08 14.71 -38.45
CA VAL A 236 1.11 15.20 -39.16
C VAL A 236 1.34 16.69 -38.87
N ALA A 237 0.32 17.53 -39.06
CA ALA A 237 0.42 18.97 -38.79
C ALA A 237 0.75 19.26 -37.32
N PHE A 238 0.16 18.53 -36.38
CA PHE A 238 0.50 18.62 -34.95
C PHE A 238 1.97 18.29 -34.70
N LEU A 239 2.49 17.22 -35.31
CA LEU A 239 3.89 16.82 -35.16
C LEU A 239 4.85 17.89 -35.69
N GLU A 240 4.57 18.48 -36.86
CA GLU A 240 5.38 19.54 -37.46
C GLU A 240 5.48 20.78 -36.55
N VAL A 241 4.32 21.25 -36.05
CA VAL A 241 4.26 22.41 -35.14
C VAL A 241 4.94 22.08 -33.81
N LEU A 242 4.73 20.89 -33.25
CA LEU A 242 5.38 20.48 -32.01
C LEU A 242 6.90 20.35 -32.17
N ASP A 243 7.40 19.85 -33.30
CA ASP A 243 8.84 19.80 -33.60
C ASP A 243 9.45 21.22 -33.65
N HIS A 244 8.67 22.25 -33.99
CA HIS A 244 9.10 23.66 -33.87
C HIS A 244 9.06 24.16 -32.41
N CYS A 245 7.88 24.12 -31.77
CA CYS A 245 7.67 24.68 -30.43
C CYS A 245 8.48 23.96 -29.32
N ALA A 246 8.81 22.68 -29.49
CA ALA A 246 9.70 21.96 -28.59
C ALA A 246 11.14 22.52 -28.64
N ARG A 247 11.64 22.91 -29.83
CA ARG A 247 13.01 23.42 -30.00
C ARG A 247 13.21 24.78 -29.34
N GLU A 248 12.17 25.61 -29.23
CA GLU A 248 12.23 26.89 -28.48
C GLU A 248 12.58 26.71 -26.98
N ILE A 249 12.25 25.54 -26.43
CA ILE A 249 12.49 25.18 -25.02
C ILE A 249 13.57 24.10 -24.88
N ASP A 250 14.48 24.04 -25.86
CA ASP A 250 15.63 23.13 -25.95
C ASP A 250 15.26 21.63 -25.89
N LEU A 251 14.01 21.28 -26.25
CA LEU A 251 13.53 19.89 -26.37
C LEU A 251 13.59 19.38 -27.82
N SER A 252 13.66 18.05 -27.97
CA SER A 252 13.68 17.39 -29.28
C SER A 252 12.89 16.08 -29.27
N ILE A 253 12.01 15.92 -30.27
CA ILE A 253 11.18 14.73 -30.42
C ILE A 253 12.05 13.54 -30.83
N ASN A 254 11.92 12.44 -30.12
CA ASN A 254 12.62 11.20 -30.42
C ASN A 254 11.84 10.40 -31.47
N ARG A 255 12.01 10.74 -32.75
CA ARG A 255 11.29 10.07 -33.85
C ARG A 255 11.44 8.53 -33.84
N ARG A 256 12.55 7.99 -33.34
CA ARG A 256 12.78 6.53 -33.24
C ARG A 256 11.99 5.82 -32.11
N LYS A 257 11.31 6.57 -31.24
CA LYS A 257 10.46 6.04 -30.15
C LYS A 257 9.05 6.65 -30.11
N SER A 258 8.85 7.76 -30.83
CA SER A 258 7.53 8.30 -31.16
C SER A 258 6.94 7.41 -32.25
N GLU A 259 5.71 6.93 -32.08
CA GLU A 259 5.07 5.95 -32.96
C GLU A 259 3.81 6.54 -33.58
N LEU A 260 3.49 6.18 -34.83
CA LEU A 260 2.17 6.42 -35.40
C LEU A 260 1.32 5.14 -35.30
N VAL A 261 0.31 5.17 -34.45
CA VAL A 261 -0.72 4.13 -34.38
C VAL A 261 -1.76 4.38 -35.47
N LEU A 262 -2.01 3.35 -36.29
CA LEU A 262 -3.00 3.41 -37.37
C LEU A 262 -4.44 3.41 -36.85
N PRO A 263 -5.41 3.97 -37.60
CA PRO A 263 -6.82 3.78 -37.31
C PRO A 263 -7.22 2.28 -37.31
N PRO A 264 -8.25 1.88 -36.54
CA PRO A 264 -8.78 0.52 -36.55
C PRO A 264 -9.08 0.02 -37.97
N GLY A 265 -8.60 -1.19 -38.30
CA GLY A 265 -8.79 -1.81 -39.61
C GLY A 265 -7.95 -1.23 -40.77
N ARG A 266 -7.08 -0.23 -40.55
CA ARG A 266 -6.14 0.27 -41.56
C ARG A 266 -4.80 -0.47 -41.54
N CYS A 267 -4.18 -0.55 -42.70
CA CYS A 267 -2.81 -1.05 -42.91
C CYS A 267 -1.89 0.07 -43.43
N GLU A 268 -0.59 -0.20 -43.46
CA GLU A 268 0.48 0.79 -43.65
C GLU A 268 0.56 1.41 -45.07
N THR A 269 -0.09 0.79 -46.07
CA THR A 269 0.06 1.12 -47.50
C THR A 269 -0.43 2.51 -47.89
N ASP A 270 -1.27 3.16 -47.09
CA ASP A 270 -1.81 4.50 -47.37
C ASP A 270 -0.89 5.66 -46.93
N ILE A 271 0.16 5.38 -46.13
CA ILE A 271 0.77 6.41 -45.24
C ILE A 271 2.22 6.78 -45.58
N THR A 272 2.93 5.94 -46.34
CA THR A 272 4.34 6.16 -46.73
C THR A 272 4.57 7.37 -47.66
N ALA A 273 3.51 8.02 -48.14
CA ALA A 273 3.58 9.24 -48.95
C ALA A 273 3.82 10.53 -48.14
N LEU A 274 3.66 10.51 -46.81
CA LEU A 274 3.72 11.72 -45.96
C LEU A 274 5.11 11.90 -45.34
N SER A 275 5.93 12.73 -46.00
CA SER A 275 7.34 12.98 -45.65
C SER A 275 7.60 13.37 -44.19
N SER A 276 6.69 14.11 -43.56
CA SER A 276 6.82 14.54 -42.16
C SER A 276 6.65 13.42 -41.14
N LEU A 277 6.12 12.25 -41.54
CA LEU A 277 6.09 11.03 -40.72
C LEU A 277 7.37 10.19 -40.83
N HIS A 278 8.32 10.56 -41.70
CA HIS A 278 9.58 9.83 -41.85
C HIS A 278 10.33 9.67 -40.52
N GLY A 279 10.80 8.44 -40.28
CA GLY A 279 11.59 8.06 -39.10
C GLY A 279 10.78 7.61 -37.88
N LEU A 280 9.45 7.67 -37.92
CA LEU A 280 8.55 7.08 -36.92
C LEU A 280 8.29 5.59 -37.26
N PRO A 281 8.28 4.68 -36.28
CA PRO A 281 7.65 3.37 -36.46
C PRO A 281 6.13 3.51 -36.61
N VAL A 282 5.56 2.78 -37.58
CA VAL A 282 4.11 2.65 -37.75
C VAL A 282 3.62 1.38 -37.04
N VAL A 283 2.50 1.47 -36.34
CA VAL A 283 1.97 0.39 -35.49
C VAL A 283 0.46 0.19 -35.76
N PRO A 284 -0.01 -1.02 -36.09
CA PRO A 284 -1.45 -1.31 -36.16
C PRO A 284 -2.16 -1.06 -34.82
N TRP A 285 -3.40 -0.56 -34.86
CA TRP A 285 -4.24 -0.36 -33.65
C TRP A 285 -4.24 -1.59 -32.73
N CYS A 286 -4.39 -2.77 -33.33
CA CYS A 286 -4.50 -4.04 -32.62
C CYS A 286 -3.23 -4.48 -31.87
N SER A 287 -2.05 -3.91 -32.14
CA SER A 287 -0.81 -4.19 -31.37
C SER A 287 -0.29 -2.97 -30.61
N ALA A 288 -1.04 -1.87 -30.61
CA ALA A 288 -0.64 -0.62 -29.97
C ALA A 288 -0.67 -0.70 -28.44
N THR A 289 0.34 -0.11 -27.81
CA THR A 289 0.47 -0.06 -26.34
C THR A 289 0.71 1.36 -25.84
N LEU A 290 0.19 1.67 -24.66
CA LEU A 290 0.37 2.96 -23.99
C LEU A 290 0.59 2.73 -22.49
N LEU A 291 1.60 3.39 -21.91
CA LEU A 291 1.94 3.33 -20.48
C LEU A 291 2.00 1.91 -19.86
N GLY A 292 2.39 0.91 -20.66
CA GLY A 292 2.54 -0.50 -20.24
C GLY A 292 1.32 -1.40 -20.43
N THR A 293 0.21 -0.89 -21.00
CA THR A 293 -1.01 -1.66 -21.28
C THR A 293 -1.36 -1.60 -22.78
N VAL A 294 -2.08 -2.59 -23.31
CA VAL A 294 -2.62 -2.53 -24.69
C VAL A 294 -3.67 -1.43 -24.82
N LEU A 295 -3.79 -0.83 -26.00
CA LEU A 295 -4.93 0.03 -26.34
C LEU A 295 -6.13 -0.82 -26.77
N ASP A 296 -5.93 -1.75 -27.69
CA ASP A 296 -6.93 -2.72 -28.15
C ASP A 296 -6.88 -4.03 -27.35
N THR A 297 -8.03 -4.49 -26.84
CA THR A 297 -8.15 -5.76 -26.10
C THR A 297 -8.67 -6.91 -26.96
N SER A 298 -9.01 -6.65 -28.23
CA SER A 298 -9.37 -7.64 -29.24
C SER A 298 -8.18 -8.07 -30.12
N GLY A 299 -7.04 -7.40 -29.99
CA GLY A 299 -5.83 -7.59 -30.80
C GLY A 299 -4.70 -8.41 -30.16
N ASP A 300 -3.44 -8.03 -30.45
CA ASP A 300 -2.22 -8.66 -29.92
C ASP A 300 -2.03 -8.37 -28.43
N MET A 301 -2.54 -9.27 -27.60
CA MET A 301 -2.28 -9.31 -26.17
C MET A 301 -0.84 -9.76 -25.83
N GLY A 302 0.02 -10.04 -26.81
CA GLY A 302 1.38 -10.55 -26.61
C GLY A 302 2.28 -9.64 -25.76
N CYS A 303 2.00 -8.34 -25.65
CA CYS A 303 2.74 -7.48 -24.71
C CYS A 303 2.41 -7.78 -23.24
N VAL A 304 1.16 -8.18 -22.95
CA VAL A 304 0.73 -8.67 -21.63
C VAL A 304 1.43 -9.99 -21.35
N ASP A 305 1.40 -10.92 -22.31
CA ASP A 305 1.99 -12.25 -22.16
C ASP A 305 3.51 -12.17 -21.94
N ARG A 306 4.23 -11.29 -22.67
CA ARG A 306 5.65 -10.97 -22.44
C ARG A 306 5.89 -10.37 -21.03
N THR A 307 5.00 -9.52 -20.54
CA THR A 307 5.12 -8.86 -19.22
C THR A 307 4.87 -9.84 -18.05
N LEU A 308 3.93 -10.76 -18.22
CA LEU A 308 3.67 -11.86 -17.29
C LEU A 308 4.86 -12.83 -17.29
N ALA A 309 5.37 -13.24 -18.45
CA ALA A 309 6.53 -14.13 -18.58
C ALA A 309 7.80 -13.55 -17.92
N ALA A 310 8.15 -12.29 -18.21
CA ALA A 310 9.29 -11.61 -17.57
C ALA A 310 9.14 -11.46 -16.04
N THR A 311 7.90 -11.45 -15.54
CA THR A 311 7.61 -11.45 -14.10
C THR A 311 7.78 -12.85 -13.49
N LEU A 312 7.42 -13.92 -14.20
CA LEU A 312 7.67 -15.31 -13.80
C LEU A 312 9.18 -15.64 -13.82
N GLU A 313 9.93 -15.18 -14.83
CA GLU A 313 11.38 -15.31 -14.86
C GLU A 313 12.06 -14.68 -13.64
N LEU A 314 11.61 -13.49 -13.22
CA LEU A 314 12.13 -12.83 -12.03
C LEU A 314 11.72 -13.58 -10.76
N ALA A 315 10.52 -14.16 -10.73
CA ALA A 315 10.06 -15.00 -9.62
C ALA A 315 10.88 -16.28 -9.48
N ASP A 316 11.22 -16.95 -10.59
CA ASP A 316 12.07 -18.14 -10.58
C ASP A 316 13.48 -17.81 -10.04
N LYS A 317 14.09 -16.73 -10.53
CA LYS A 317 15.39 -16.22 -10.05
C LYS A 317 15.37 -15.86 -8.55
N VAL A 318 14.27 -15.31 -8.04
CA VAL A 318 14.09 -15.01 -6.60
C VAL A 318 13.84 -16.27 -5.77
N ALA A 319 13.15 -17.28 -6.30
CA ALA A 319 12.98 -18.56 -5.63
C ALA A 319 14.29 -19.38 -5.52
N GLY A 320 15.34 -19.00 -6.26
CA GLY A 320 16.70 -19.51 -6.14
C GLY A 320 17.56 -18.85 -5.05
N ILE A 321 17.04 -17.87 -4.29
CA ILE A 321 17.73 -17.29 -3.13
C ILE A 321 17.90 -18.37 -2.03
N HIS A 322 19.07 -18.38 -1.38
CA HIS A 322 19.45 -19.41 -0.40
C HIS A 322 18.54 -19.40 0.84
N GLU A 323 18.13 -18.21 1.28
CA GLU A 323 17.20 -17.96 2.40
C GLU A 323 15.73 -18.07 1.94
N PRO A 324 15.01 -19.17 2.23
CA PRO A 324 13.68 -19.42 1.65
C PRO A 324 12.59 -18.47 2.19
N GLU A 325 12.75 -17.96 3.40
CA GLU A 325 11.85 -16.96 3.98
C GLU A 325 11.99 -15.60 3.27
N GLU A 326 13.21 -15.16 2.98
CA GLU A 326 13.45 -13.92 2.21
C GLU A 326 12.92 -14.04 0.78
N ALA A 327 13.16 -15.19 0.13
CA ALA A 327 12.61 -15.51 -1.18
C ALA A 327 11.06 -15.42 -1.17
N TYR A 328 10.40 -16.06 -0.20
CA TYR A 328 8.95 -15.97 -0.03
C TYR A 328 8.47 -14.52 0.18
N HIS A 329 9.16 -13.73 1.00
CA HIS A 329 8.79 -12.34 1.25
C HIS A 329 8.92 -11.47 -0.01
N LEU A 330 10.00 -11.62 -0.78
CA LEU A 330 10.21 -10.93 -2.04
C LEU A 330 9.14 -11.32 -3.08
N LEU A 331 8.84 -12.62 -3.21
CA LEU A 331 7.77 -13.10 -4.08
C LEU A 331 6.43 -12.48 -3.68
N ARG A 332 5.99 -12.68 -2.44
CA ARG A 332 4.68 -12.22 -1.95
C ARG A 332 4.50 -10.71 -2.02
N ALA A 333 5.54 -9.92 -1.77
CA ALA A 333 5.43 -8.46 -1.63
C ALA A 333 5.93 -7.66 -2.83
N SER A 334 6.67 -8.24 -3.79
CA SER A 334 7.36 -7.47 -4.83
C SER A 334 7.65 -8.20 -6.15
N VAL A 335 7.49 -9.54 -6.22
CA VAL A 335 7.88 -10.33 -7.40
C VAL A 335 6.82 -11.40 -7.69
N GLY A 336 5.81 -11.00 -8.47
CA GLY A 336 4.59 -11.76 -8.71
C GLY A 336 3.45 -10.80 -9.09
N PRO A 337 2.19 -11.11 -8.72
CA PRO A 337 1.01 -10.27 -8.98
C PRO A 337 1.21 -8.78 -8.67
N ALA A 338 1.97 -8.44 -7.62
CA ALA A 338 2.27 -7.06 -7.23
C ALA A 338 2.98 -6.21 -8.31
N ARG A 339 3.70 -6.82 -9.27
CA ARG A 339 4.35 -6.09 -10.38
C ARG A 339 3.39 -5.77 -11.53
N VAL A 340 2.37 -6.60 -11.71
CA VAL A 340 1.48 -6.62 -12.89
C VAL A 340 0.04 -6.22 -12.58
N VAL A 341 -0.25 -5.86 -11.33
CA VAL A 341 -1.58 -5.36 -10.88
C VAL A 341 -2.09 -4.13 -11.64
N HIS A 342 -1.22 -3.38 -12.34
CA HIS A 342 -1.64 -2.29 -13.22
C HIS A 342 -2.46 -2.80 -14.42
N LEU A 343 -2.12 -3.97 -14.97
CA LEU A 343 -2.88 -4.62 -16.04
C LEU A 343 -4.29 -4.97 -15.55
N ALA A 344 -4.39 -5.50 -14.32
CA ALA A 344 -5.65 -5.75 -13.63
C ALA A 344 -6.44 -4.47 -13.27
N ARG A 345 -5.92 -3.26 -13.55
CA ARG A 345 -6.63 -1.98 -13.42
C ARG A 345 -6.99 -1.33 -14.75
N THR A 346 -6.30 -1.68 -15.84
CA THR A 346 -6.47 -1.07 -17.18
C THR A 346 -7.09 -2.00 -18.22
N LEU A 347 -7.21 -3.30 -17.94
CA LEU A 347 -7.74 -4.31 -18.85
C LEU A 347 -9.03 -4.94 -18.30
N PRO A 348 -10.06 -5.13 -19.14
CA PRO A 348 -11.33 -5.71 -18.74
C PRO A 348 -11.14 -7.22 -18.46
N PRO A 349 -11.76 -7.78 -17.40
CA PRO A 349 -11.52 -9.16 -16.97
C PRO A 349 -11.66 -10.21 -18.07
N GLU A 350 -12.65 -10.07 -18.93
CA GLU A 350 -12.95 -10.96 -20.06
C GLU A 350 -11.78 -11.13 -21.06
N ALA A 351 -10.86 -10.17 -21.16
CA ALA A 351 -9.68 -10.27 -22.02
C ALA A 351 -8.46 -10.92 -21.34
N VAL A 352 -8.46 -11.06 -20.00
CA VAL A 352 -7.26 -11.36 -19.20
C VAL A 352 -7.43 -12.42 -18.10
N LEU A 353 -8.65 -12.84 -17.74
CA LEU A 353 -8.89 -13.75 -16.62
C LEU A 353 -8.13 -15.08 -16.74
N ASP A 354 -8.04 -15.66 -17.93
CA ASP A 354 -7.34 -16.93 -18.17
C ASP A 354 -5.82 -16.75 -18.18
N ARG A 355 -5.33 -15.63 -18.73
CA ARG A 355 -3.91 -15.23 -18.67
C ARG A 355 -3.45 -15.04 -17.21
N PHE A 356 -4.30 -14.39 -16.42
CA PHE A 356 -4.05 -14.19 -14.99
C PHE A 356 -4.19 -15.48 -14.19
N ALA A 357 -5.07 -16.41 -14.58
CA ALA A 357 -5.17 -17.74 -13.98
C ALA A 357 -3.89 -18.56 -14.23
N ALA A 358 -3.41 -18.63 -15.47
CA ALA A 358 -2.18 -19.34 -15.84
C ALA A 358 -0.94 -18.72 -15.16
N PHE A 359 -0.85 -17.39 -15.12
CA PHE A 359 0.20 -16.67 -14.39
C PHE A 359 0.18 -16.96 -12.88
N ASP A 360 -1.00 -16.89 -12.26
CA ASP A 360 -1.15 -17.17 -10.82
C ASP A 360 -0.81 -18.62 -10.46
N ASP A 361 -1.10 -19.58 -11.35
CA ASP A 361 -0.76 -20.98 -11.18
C ASP A 361 0.75 -21.22 -11.30
N ALA A 362 1.38 -20.75 -12.39
CA ALA A 362 2.82 -20.86 -12.59
C ALA A 362 3.62 -20.14 -11.49
N TRP A 363 3.14 -18.99 -11.02
CA TRP A 363 3.76 -18.28 -9.90
C TRP A 363 3.62 -19.04 -8.57
N ARG A 364 2.48 -19.70 -8.30
CA ARG A 364 2.36 -20.55 -7.09
C ARG A 364 3.24 -21.80 -7.15
N HIS A 365 3.43 -22.41 -8.32
CA HIS A 365 4.42 -23.47 -8.51
C HIS A 365 5.85 -23.00 -8.16
N ILE A 366 6.23 -21.79 -8.57
CA ILE A 366 7.50 -21.16 -8.20
C ILE A 366 7.62 -20.94 -6.68
N VAL A 367 6.58 -20.39 -6.05
CA VAL A 367 6.51 -20.13 -4.59
C VAL A 367 6.53 -21.42 -3.76
N ALA A 368 5.96 -22.53 -4.24
CA ALA A 368 5.92 -23.79 -3.50
C ALA A 368 7.34 -24.27 -3.08
N ARG A 369 8.33 -24.07 -3.96
CA ARG A 369 9.75 -24.37 -3.68
C ARG A 369 10.31 -23.57 -2.48
N THR A 370 9.93 -22.29 -2.33
CA THR A 370 10.36 -21.47 -1.18
C THR A 370 9.61 -21.79 0.10
N LEU A 371 8.52 -22.57 0.03
CA LEU A 371 7.70 -22.99 1.16
C LEU A 371 8.03 -24.41 1.67
N GLY A 372 8.89 -25.16 0.97
CA GLY A 372 9.19 -26.56 1.30
C GLY A 372 8.06 -27.53 0.96
N VAL A 373 7.29 -27.20 -0.08
CA VAL A 373 6.10 -27.95 -0.49
C VAL A 373 6.06 -28.14 -2.01
N THR A 374 5.27 -29.12 -2.45
CA THR A 374 4.92 -29.33 -3.85
C THR A 374 3.71 -28.48 -4.23
N ALA A 375 3.39 -28.38 -5.53
CA ALA A 375 2.11 -27.80 -5.95
C ALA A 375 0.92 -28.67 -5.51
N ALA A 376 1.07 -30.00 -5.52
CA ALA A 376 0.06 -30.95 -5.05
C ALA A 376 -0.28 -30.78 -3.55
N ASP A 377 0.70 -30.45 -2.68
CA ASP A 377 0.44 -30.06 -1.28
C ASP A 377 -0.51 -28.83 -1.15
N GLY A 378 -0.56 -27.97 -2.18
CA GLY A 378 -1.30 -26.71 -2.23
C GLY A 378 -2.58 -26.73 -3.07
N GLN A 379 -2.83 -27.77 -3.85
CA GLN A 379 -4.01 -27.94 -4.69
C GLN A 379 -5.04 -28.87 -4.02
N ASN A 380 -6.29 -28.74 -4.44
CA ASN A 380 -7.38 -29.66 -4.16
C ASN A 380 -7.40 -30.80 -5.21
N ALA A 381 -8.25 -31.81 -5.01
CA ALA A 381 -8.38 -32.94 -5.94
C ALA A 381 -8.91 -32.56 -7.35
N ASP A 382 -9.47 -31.36 -7.52
CA ASP A 382 -9.89 -30.78 -8.81
C ASP A 382 -8.79 -29.89 -9.46
N GLY A 383 -7.58 -29.88 -8.88
CA GLY A 383 -6.47 -29.02 -9.31
C GLY A 383 -6.56 -27.56 -8.84
N SER A 384 -7.67 -27.13 -8.23
CA SER A 384 -7.81 -25.75 -7.76
C SER A 384 -6.93 -25.48 -6.54
N TRP A 385 -6.31 -24.29 -6.47
CA TRP A 385 -5.50 -23.92 -5.30
C TRP A 385 -6.35 -23.77 -4.04
N ARG A 386 -5.93 -24.45 -2.96
CA ARG A 386 -6.53 -24.39 -1.63
C ARG A 386 -6.70 -22.95 -1.16
N ALA A 387 -7.76 -22.68 -0.39
CA ALA A 387 -8.07 -21.32 0.06
C ALA A 387 -6.91 -20.66 0.84
N GLU A 388 -6.12 -21.41 1.60
CA GLU A 388 -4.92 -20.92 2.29
C GLU A 388 -3.89 -20.31 1.32
N TRP A 389 -3.82 -20.75 0.07
CA TRP A 389 -2.93 -20.25 -0.97
C TRP A 389 -3.47 -19.04 -1.75
N ARG A 390 -4.70 -18.60 -1.44
CA ARG A 390 -5.35 -17.43 -2.04
C ARG A 390 -5.65 -16.34 -1.00
N LEU A 391 -5.98 -16.73 0.23
CA LEU A 391 -6.38 -15.82 1.29
C LEU A 391 -5.24 -14.89 1.76
N PRO A 392 -5.51 -13.59 1.96
CA PRO A 392 -4.62 -12.66 2.66
C PRO A 392 -4.21 -13.15 4.05
N LEU A 393 -3.07 -12.66 4.56
CA LEU A 393 -2.61 -12.95 5.93
C LEU A 393 -3.67 -12.62 7.00
N ARG A 394 -4.42 -11.52 6.83
CA ARG A 394 -5.52 -11.12 7.73
C ARG A 394 -6.73 -12.08 7.72
N CYS A 395 -6.78 -12.97 6.72
CA CYS A 395 -7.83 -13.98 6.57
C CYS A 395 -7.36 -15.40 6.96
N GLY A 396 -6.09 -15.59 7.31
CA GLY A 396 -5.54 -16.90 7.70
C GLY A 396 -4.85 -17.69 6.58
N GLY A 397 -4.62 -17.08 5.42
CA GLY A 397 -3.84 -17.69 4.33
C GLY A 397 -2.38 -17.22 4.29
N LEU A 398 -1.65 -17.70 3.28
CA LEU A 398 -0.26 -17.37 2.97
C LEU A 398 -0.06 -15.97 2.40
N GLY A 399 -1.14 -15.21 2.14
CA GLY A 399 -1.06 -13.86 1.58
C GLY A 399 -0.64 -13.78 0.10
N LEU A 400 -0.71 -14.91 -0.61
CA LEU A 400 -0.37 -15.06 -2.03
C LEU A 400 -1.56 -14.63 -2.90
N THR A 401 -1.89 -13.33 -2.83
CA THR A 401 -3.07 -12.73 -3.48
C THR A 401 -3.03 -12.91 -4.99
N SER A 402 -4.07 -13.56 -5.52
CA SER A 402 -4.25 -13.87 -6.94
C SER A 402 -4.45 -12.61 -7.78
N LEU A 403 -3.75 -12.51 -8.91
CA LEU A 403 -3.99 -11.51 -9.96
C LEU A 403 -5.38 -11.67 -10.58
N ARG A 404 -5.84 -12.91 -10.78
CA ARG A 404 -7.21 -13.24 -11.24
C ARG A 404 -8.27 -12.73 -10.27
N ASP A 405 -8.12 -12.99 -8.97
CA ASP A 405 -9.02 -12.48 -7.92
C ASP A 405 -8.94 -10.94 -7.80
N MET A 406 -7.86 -10.30 -8.27
CA MET A 406 -7.72 -8.84 -8.37
C MET A 406 -8.30 -8.22 -9.63
N SER A 407 -8.63 -9.00 -10.67
CA SER A 407 -9.00 -8.47 -11.99
C SER A 407 -10.26 -7.61 -11.97
N LEU A 408 -11.38 -8.13 -11.45
CA LEU A 408 -12.66 -7.38 -11.43
C LEU A 408 -12.62 -6.18 -10.47
N PRO A 409 -12.21 -6.31 -9.18
CA PRO A 409 -12.13 -5.15 -8.28
C PRO A 409 -11.06 -4.12 -8.69
N GLY A 410 -10.03 -4.57 -9.42
CA GLY A 410 -8.99 -3.70 -9.97
C GLY A 410 -9.51 -2.88 -11.15
N PHE A 411 -10.10 -3.54 -12.16
CA PHE A 411 -10.57 -2.89 -13.38
C PHE A 411 -11.67 -1.89 -13.09
N VAL A 412 -12.65 -2.27 -12.27
CA VAL A 412 -13.76 -1.39 -11.86
C VAL A 412 -13.25 -0.12 -11.16
N ALA A 413 -12.36 -0.25 -10.17
CA ALA A 413 -11.78 0.88 -9.45
C ALA A 413 -10.69 1.64 -10.24
N GLY A 414 -10.19 1.07 -11.35
CA GLY A 414 -9.35 1.74 -12.34
C GLY A 414 -10.21 2.63 -13.24
N SER A 415 -11.10 1.99 -14.00
CA SER A 415 -12.02 2.63 -14.94
C SER A 415 -12.92 3.70 -14.31
N ARG A 416 -13.34 3.54 -13.05
CA ARG A 416 -14.13 4.56 -12.34
C ARG A 416 -13.31 5.76 -11.88
N ALA A 417 -12.07 5.54 -11.44
CA ALA A 417 -11.17 6.63 -11.09
C ALA A 417 -10.68 7.38 -12.34
N ALA A 418 -10.51 6.66 -13.45
CA ALA A 418 -10.28 7.22 -14.78
C ALA A 418 -11.46 8.10 -15.24
N ALA A 419 -12.69 7.56 -15.27
CA ALA A 419 -13.88 8.32 -15.67
C ALA A 419 -14.12 9.58 -14.82
N ARG A 420 -13.92 9.51 -13.49
CA ARG A 420 -13.93 10.69 -12.60
C ARG A 420 -12.81 11.71 -12.83
N THR A 421 -11.74 11.33 -13.52
CA THR A 421 -10.63 12.23 -13.87
C THR A 421 -10.87 12.90 -15.22
N LEU A 422 -11.79 12.37 -16.02
CA LEU A 422 -12.18 12.81 -17.36
C LEU A 422 -13.59 13.48 -17.38
N ASP A 423 -14.29 13.49 -16.24
CA ASP A 423 -15.69 13.92 -16.07
C ASP A 423 -16.73 13.14 -16.93
N GLU A 424 -16.41 11.89 -17.29
CA GLU A 424 -17.19 11.02 -18.18
C GLU A 424 -18.43 10.42 -17.48
N GLY A 425 -19.51 11.21 -17.39
CA GLY A 425 -20.73 10.86 -16.64
C GLY A 425 -21.44 9.58 -17.09
N GLU A 426 -21.44 9.26 -18.39
CA GLU A 426 -22.15 8.08 -18.93
C GLU A 426 -21.46 6.77 -18.54
N VAL A 427 -20.12 6.76 -18.57
CA VAL A 427 -19.29 5.64 -18.11
C VAL A 427 -19.56 5.35 -16.63
N LEU A 428 -19.68 6.39 -15.80
CA LEU A 428 -20.01 6.26 -14.37
C LEU A 428 -21.42 5.72 -14.12
N ARG A 429 -22.36 5.97 -15.04
CA ARG A 429 -23.73 5.43 -14.98
C ARG A 429 -23.77 3.94 -15.32
N ALA A 430 -23.21 3.54 -16.46
CA ALA A 430 -23.17 2.14 -16.89
C ALA A 430 -22.48 1.23 -15.85
N GLN A 431 -21.44 1.73 -15.17
CA GLN A 431 -20.75 1.02 -14.09
C GLN A 431 -21.61 0.78 -12.84
N ARG A 432 -22.61 1.62 -12.55
CA ARG A 432 -23.57 1.38 -11.45
C ARG A 432 -24.58 0.30 -11.81
N GLU A 433 -25.11 0.37 -13.03
CA GLU A 433 -26.09 -0.58 -13.56
C GLU A 433 -25.49 -2.01 -13.67
N ALA A 434 -24.15 -2.14 -13.78
CA ALA A 434 -23.41 -3.40 -13.81
C ALA A 434 -23.17 -4.11 -12.45
N VAL A 435 -23.64 -3.56 -11.30
CA VAL A 435 -23.50 -4.22 -9.97
C VAL A 435 -24.87 -4.53 -9.35
N PRO A 436 -25.59 -5.55 -9.86
CA PRO A 436 -26.91 -5.90 -9.35
C PRO A 436 -26.86 -6.48 -7.92
N GLY A 437 -27.86 -6.13 -7.11
CA GLY A 437 -28.13 -6.80 -5.81
C GLY A 437 -27.34 -6.31 -4.60
N VAL A 438 -26.69 -5.15 -4.68
CA VAL A 438 -26.01 -4.50 -3.53
C VAL A 438 -26.67 -3.12 -3.27
N PRO A 439 -26.91 -2.69 -2.02
CA PRO A 439 -27.50 -1.37 -1.74
C PRO A 439 -26.59 -0.23 -2.22
N ASP A 440 -27.18 0.82 -2.81
CA ASP A 440 -26.46 1.94 -3.47
C ASP A 440 -25.31 2.54 -2.65
N ALA A 441 -25.52 2.67 -1.33
CA ALA A 441 -24.52 3.21 -0.40
C ALA A 441 -23.29 2.29 -0.22
N GLU A 442 -23.44 0.96 -0.34
CA GLU A 442 -22.32 0.02 -0.39
C GLU A 442 -21.72 -0.09 -1.79
N VAL A 443 -22.53 0.04 -2.86
CA VAL A 443 -22.08 0.00 -4.25
C VAL A 443 -21.01 1.07 -4.47
N GLU A 444 -21.32 2.34 -4.20
CA GLU A 444 -20.39 3.45 -4.46
C GLU A 444 -19.04 3.28 -3.73
N ASP A 445 -19.07 2.75 -2.51
CA ASP A 445 -17.87 2.58 -1.69
C ASP A 445 -17.03 1.36 -2.15
N LEU A 446 -17.66 0.29 -2.64
CA LEU A 446 -16.98 -0.87 -3.25
C LEU A 446 -16.38 -0.51 -4.62
N LEU A 447 -17.13 0.23 -5.45
CA LEU A 447 -16.69 0.72 -6.76
C LEU A 447 -15.49 1.69 -6.63
N ASP A 448 -15.49 2.57 -5.61
CA ASP A 448 -14.43 3.56 -5.37
C ASP A 448 -13.09 2.98 -4.88
N SER A 449 -13.03 1.70 -4.49
CA SER A 449 -11.81 1.14 -3.91
C SER A 449 -11.61 -0.35 -4.13
N GLN A 450 -10.63 -0.67 -4.99
CA GLN A 450 -10.06 -2.00 -5.17
C GLN A 450 -9.74 -2.69 -3.82
N ALA A 451 -9.25 -1.93 -2.83
CA ALA A 451 -8.95 -2.47 -1.50
C ALA A 451 -10.21 -2.89 -0.72
N ARG A 452 -11.32 -2.14 -0.82
CA ARG A 452 -12.62 -2.50 -0.19
C ARG A 452 -13.29 -3.67 -0.92
N GLY A 453 -13.34 -3.63 -2.25
CA GLY A 453 -13.84 -4.75 -3.08
C GLY A 453 -13.12 -6.07 -2.76
N LEU A 454 -11.78 -6.05 -2.74
CA LEU A 454 -10.97 -7.21 -2.34
C LEU A 454 -11.20 -7.62 -0.89
N SER A 455 -11.43 -6.68 0.04
CA SER A 455 -11.71 -7.04 1.43
C SER A 455 -13.06 -7.73 1.60
N ARG A 456 -14.09 -7.33 0.84
CA ARG A 456 -15.39 -8.04 0.79
C ARG A 456 -15.20 -9.45 0.23
N PHE A 457 -14.57 -9.57 -0.95
CA PHE A 457 -14.29 -10.86 -1.59
C PHE A 457 -13.53 -11.85 -0.67
N TYR A 458 -12.39 -11.43 -0.12
CA TYR A 458 -11.59 -12.30 0.75
C TYR A 458 -12.21 -12.53 2.13
N SER A 459 -13.22 -11.76 2.55
CA SER A 459 -13.99 -12.05 3.78
C SER A 459 -15.05 -13.12 3.55
N LEU A 460 -15.67 -13.15 2.36
CA LEU A 460 -16.57 -14.24 1.94
C LEU A 460 -15.78 -15.54 1.77
N LEU A 461 -14.71 -15.54 0.98
CA LEU A 461 -13.84 -16.72 0.80
C LEU A 461 -13.29 -17.27 2.13
N LYS A 462 -12.99 -16.39 3.10
CA LYS A 462 -12.60 -16.78 4.47
C LYS A 462 -13.74 -17.49 5.21
N LYS A 463 -14.95 -16.93 5.17
CA LYS A 463 -16.14 -17.52 5.81
C LYS A 463 -16.35 -18.94 5.29
N ASP A 464 -16.40 -19.08 3.97
CA ASP A 464 -16.73 -20.34 3.29
C ASP A 464 -15.68 -21.43 3.58
N TRP A 465 -14.38 -21.08 3.56
CA TRP A 465 -13.27 -21.96 3.93
C TRP A 465 -13.34 -22.47 5.38
N VAL A 466 -13.73 -21.60 6.32
CA VAL A 466 -13.87 -21.95 7.75
C VAL A 466 -15.11 -22.82 8.01
N SER A 467 -16.22 -22.58 7.29
CA SER A 467 -17.44 -23.38 7.40
C SER A 467 -17.47 -24.65 6.54
N ALA A 468 -16.42 -24.93 5.76
CA ALA A 468 -16.42 -26.00 4.77
C ALA A 468 -16.73 -27.39 5.37
N PRO A 469 -17.73 -28.12 4.84
CA PRO A 469 -18.11 -29.46 5.30
C PRO A 469 -17.04 -30.51 4.99
N GLY A 470 -17.21 -31.73 5.52
CA GLY A 470 -16.27 -32.84 5.33
C GLY A 470 -14.93 -32.72 6.09
N SER A 471 -14.63 -31.56 6.68
CA SER A 471 -13.43 -31.34 7.50
C SER A 471 -13.44 -32.18 8.79
N THR A 472 -12.31 -32.86 9.06
CA THR A 472 -12.08 -33.52 10.36
C THR A 472 -12.10 -32.50 11.51
N PRO A 473 -12.37 -32.89 12.76
CA PRO A 473 -12.39 -31.96 13.89
C PRO A 473 -11.07 -31.17 14.02
N SER A 474 -9.92 -31.84 13.90
CA SER A 474 -8.60 -31.20 13.95
C SER A 474 -8.41 -30.18 12.83
N GLU A 475 -8.82 -30.50 11.60
CA GLU A 475 -8.73 -29.59 10.46
C GLU A 475 -9.64 -28.38 10.62
N ARG A 476 -10.85 -28.58 11.16
CA ARG A 476 -11.79 -27.50 11.47
C ARG A 476 -11.24 -26.56 12.54
N PHE A 477 -10.64 -27.10 13.60
CA PHE A 477 -9.98 -26.28 14.64
C PHE A 477 -8.73 -25.55 14.11
N ARG A 478 -7.96 -26.16 13.19
CA ARG A 478 -6.87 -25.47 12.48
C ARG A 478 -7.40 -24.27 11.71
N ARG A 479 -8.38 -24.45 10.81
CA ARG A 479 -8.96 -23.36 10.00
C ARG A 479 -9.55 -22.26 10.86
N GLN A 480 -10.35 -22.60 11.87
CA GLN A 480 -10.90 -21.63 12.82
C GLN A 480 -9.79 -20.81 13.50
N SER A 481 -8.76 -21.47 14.02
CA SER A 481 -7.65 -20.79 14.71
C SER A 481 -6.84 -19.89 13.75
N LEU A 482 -6.48 -20.38 12.56
CA LEU A 482 -5.80 -19.58 11.53
C LEU A 482 -6.66 -18.42 11.01
N SER A 483 -7.98 -18.54 11.04
CA SER A 483 -8.89 -17.46 10.70
C SER A 483 -8.94 -16.34 11.77
N SER A 484 -8.36 -16.56 12.95
CA SER A 484 -8.19 -15.51 13.95
C SER A 484 -7.34 -14.37 13.38
N PRO A 485 -7.67 -13.10 13.64
CA PRO A 485 -6.85 -11.97 13.21
C PRO A 485 -5.39 -12.16 13.63
N HIS A 486 -4.46 -11.81 12.73
CA HIS A 486 -3.01 -11.89 12.91
C HIS A 486 -2.41 -13.30 13.14
N ALA A 487 -3.17 -14.40 13.05
CA ALA A 487 -2.59 -15.76 13.18
C ALA A 487 -1.58 -16.11 12.05
N ALA A 488 -1.63 -15.41 10.92
CA ALA A 488 -0.61 -15.45 9.86
C ALA A 488 0.33 -14.22 9.85
N ALA A 489 0.40 -13.43 10.93
CA ALA A 489 1.21 -12.21 10.96
C ALA A 489 2.73 -12.46 10.99
N TRP A 490 3.17 -13.66 11.39
CA TRP A 490 4.57 -14.08 11.33
C TRP A 490 5.07 -14.12 9.86
N LEU A 491 4.27 -14.68 8.94
CA LEU A 491 4.46 -14.58 7.48
C LEU A 491 4.39 -13.13 6.94
N GLY A 492 4.05 -12.15 7.79
CA GLY A 492 4.03 -10.72 7.49
C GLY A 492 5.35 -9.99 7.72
N MET A 493 6.34 -10.61 8.37
CA MET A 493 7.64 -9.99 8.69
C MET A 493 8.77 -11.03 8.74
N PRO A 494 9.91 -10.81 8.03
CA PRO A 494 11.03 -11.74 8.10
C PRO A 494 11.54 -11.98 9.53
N SER A 495 12.06 -13.18 9.78
CA SER A 495 13.05 -13.44 10.81
C SER A 495 14.31 -12.57 10.61
N GLY A 496 15.18 -12.45 11.61
CA GLY A 496 16.33 -11.53 11.58
C GLY A 496 16.01 -10.01 11.58
N THR A 497 14.77 -9.59 11.26
CA THR A 497 14.38 -8.17 11.17
C THR A 497 14.75 -7.38 12.44
N VAL A 498 15.64 -6.39 12.28
CA VAL A 498 16.03 -5.44 13.33
C VAL A 498 14.89 -4.44 13.57
N LEU A 499 14.37 -4.37 14.80
CA LEU A 499 13.32 -3.43 15.20
C LEU A 499 13.84 -2.51 16.30
N GLY A 500 13.74 -1.20 16.07
CA GLY A 500 14.24 -0.18 17.03
C GLY A 500 15.76 -0.26 17.26
N GLY A 501 16.53 -0.75 16.27
CA GLY A 501 17.98 -0.95 16.37
C GLY A 501 18.42 -2.26 17.06
N ILE A 502 17.49 -3.09 17.53
CA ILE A 502 17.79 -4.36 18.21
C ILE A 502 17.47 -5.55 17.28
N PRO A 503 18.32 -6.59 17.20
CA PRO A 503 17.95 -7.88 16.58
C PRO A 503 16.92 -8.62 17.46
N TRP A 504 15.71 -8.87 16.94
CA TRP A 504 14.58 -9.39 17.74
C TRP A 504 14.44 -10.91 17.77
N SER A 505 14.88 -11.60 16.71
CA SER A 505 15.09 -13.04 16.69
C SER A 505 16.21 -13.34 15.70
N PRO A 506 16.92 -14.48 15.80
CA PRO A 506 17.74 -14.96 14.71
C PRO A 506 16.89 -15.16 13.43
N ALA A 507 17.58 -15.34 12.30
CA ALA A 507 16.94 -15.85 11.09
C ALA A 507 16.46 -17.29 11.30
N LEU A 508 15.33 -17.67 10.72
CA LEU A 508 14.84 -19.05 10.78
C LEU A 508 15.71 -19.94 9.88
N GLY A 509 16.21 -21.05 10.43
CA GLY A 509 16.84 -22.09 9.64
C GLY A 509 15.86 -22.67 8.62
N ARG A 510 16.37 -23.09 7.45
CA ARG A 510 15.59 -23.64 6.33
C ARG A 510 14.56 -24.68 6.76
N ASP A 511 14.98 -25.64 7.58
CA ASP A 511 14.11 -26.73 8.05
C ASP A 511 13.08 -26.27 9.09
N THR A 512 13.41 -25.24 9.88
CA THR A 512 12.48 -24.59 10.82
C THR A 512 11.39 -23.84 10.05
N TRP A 513 11.76 -23.11 9.01
CA TRP A 513 10.84 -22.41 8.11
C TRP A 513 9.90 -23.40 7.39
N PHE A 514 10.46 -24.43 6.73
CA PHE A 514 9.66 -25.47 6.08
C PHE A 514 8.74 -26.22 7.06
N THR A 515 9.21 -26.54 8.27
CA THR A 515 8.39 -27.17 9.32
C THR A 515 7.22 -26.27 9.73
N ALA A 516 7.48 -24.98 9.96
CA ALA A 516 6.45 -24.02 10.34
C ALA A 516 5.39 -23.84 9.25
N VAL A 517 5.80 -23.73 7.98
CA VAL A 517 4.88 -23.59 6.84
C VAL A 517 4.08 -24.87 6.59
N ARG A 518 4.70 -26.06 6.62
CA ARG A 518 4.00 -27.33 6.44
C ARG A 518 2.98 -27.55 7.55
N HIS A 519 3.33 -27.27 8.81
CA HIS A 519 2.38 -27.34 9.93
C HIS A 519 1.24 -26.31 9.80
N PHE A 520 1.53 -25.06 9.39
CA PHE A 520 0.50 -24.04 9.11
C PHE A 520 -0.49 -24.50 8.04
N LEU A 521 0.00 -25.13 6.96
CA LEU A 521 -0.83 -25.69 5.88
C LEU A 521 -1.55 -27.01 6.26
N GLY A 522 -1.33 -27.57 7.45
CA GLY A 522 -1.90 -28.86 7.86
C GLY A 522 -1.31 -30.06 7.11
N LEU A 523 -0.08 -29.92 6.61
CA LEU A 523 0.62 -30.93 5.83
C LEU A 523 1.52 -31.82 6.72
N PRO A 524 1.86 -33.04 6.27
CA PRO A 524 2.88 -33.85 6.92
C PRO A 524 4.20 -33.09 7.05
N VAL A 525 4.79 -33.08 8.25
CA VAL A 525 6.09 -32.46 8.51
C VAL A 525 7.20 -33.33 7.92
N ALA A 526 8.17 -32.69 7.26
CA ALA A 526 9.29 -33.37 6.65
C ALA A 526 10.11 -34.14 7.70
N GLY A 527 10.62 -35.31 7.33
CA GLY A 527 11.36 -36.19 8.23
C GLY A 527 10.51 -37.13 9.09
N VAL A 528 9.16 -37.06 9.05
CA VAL A 528 8.25 -38.09 9.64
C VAL A 528 7.52 -38.89 8.56
N ALA A 529 7.22 -38.28 7.42
CA ALA A 529 6.50 -38.95 6.31
C ALA A 529 7.32 -40.02 5.56
N SER A 530 8.65 -40.02 5.69
CA SER A 530 9.58 -40.92 5.01
C SER A 530 10.15 -42.02 5.92
N SER A 531 9.61 -42.15 7.13
CA SER A 531 10.30 -42.73 8.29
C SER A 531 9.30 -43.37 9.26
N ALA A 532 8.56 -44.35 8.73
CA ALA A 532 7.62 -45.16 9.51
C ALA A 532 8.33 -45.74 10.75
N GLY A 533 7.84 -45.41 11.94
CA GLY A 533 8.40 -45.87 13.21
C GLY A 533 9.27 -44.86 13.98
N LEU A 534 9.38 -43.59 13.55
CA LEU A 534 10.02 -42.57 14.39
C LEU A 534 9.27 -42.37 15.72
N ARG A 535 10.04 -42.44 16.81
CA ARG A 535 9.54 -42.35 18.20
C ARG A 535 10.04 -41.08 18.87
N CYS A 536 9.29 -40.56 19.83
CA CYS A 536 9.56 -39.29 20.45
C CYS A 536 10.81 -39.35 21.36
N PRO A 537 11.91 -38.63 21.06
CA PRO A 537 13.17 -38.67 21.82
C PRO A 537 13.10 -37.85 23.14
N ALA A 538 11.89 -37.54 23.60
CA ALA A 538 11.61 -36.79 24.80
C ALA A 538 12.00 -37.58 26.06
N ILE A 539 13.08 -37.18 26.74
CA ILE A 539 13.50 -37.78 28.02
C ILE A 539 12.72 -37.16 29.18
N VAL A 540 12.20 -38.00 30.08
CA VAL A 540 11.50 -37.55 31.30
C VAL A 540 12.47 -36.80 32.22
N ARG A 541 12.11 -35.58 32.62
CA ARG A 541 12.98 -34.72 33.45
C ARG A 541 13.36 -35.42 34.77
N GLY A 542 14.65 -35.73 34.92
CA GLY A 542 15.21 -36.38 36.12
C GLY A 542 15.34 -37.90 36.03
N THR A 543 15.06 -38.53 34.89
CA THR A 543 15.31 -39.97 34.65
C THR A 543 15.96 -40.21 33.29
N THR A 544 16.28 -41.47 32.99
CA THR A 544 16.76 -41.93 31.67
C THR A 544 15.64 -42.36 30.72
N ALA A 545 14.38 -42.37 31.16
CA ALA A 545 13.27 -42.89 30.37
C ALA A 545 12.90 -41.93 29.22
N THR A 546 12.73 -42.48 28.01
CA THR A 546 12.17 -41.77 26.86
C THR A 546 10.65 -41.87 26.81
N CYS A 547 10.00 -40.94 26.12
CA CYS A 547 8.56 -40.98 25.88
C CYS A 547 8.15 -42.12 24.94
N ASP A 548 9.03 -42.47 23.99
CA ASP A 548 8.97 -43.60 23.04
C ASP A 548 7.70 -43.74 22.16
N ALA A 549 6.69 -42.91 22.37
CA ALA A 549 5.48 -42.84 21.57
C ALA A 549 5.80 -42.45 20.12
N LEU A 550 5.09 -43.05 19.17
CA LEU A 550 5.22 -42.75 17.75
C LEU A 550 4.89 -41.27 17.46
N LEU A 551 5.71 -40.65 16.62
CA LEU A 551 5.44 -39.32 16.09
C LEU A 551 4.46 -39.45 14.93
N ASP A 552 3.32 -38.75 15.01
CA ASP A 552 2.39 -38.63 13.90
C ASP A 552 2.94 -37.73 12.79
N ALA A 553 2.49 -37.96 11.56
CA ALA A 553 2.97 -37.23 10.40
C ALA A 553 2.73 -35.71 10.47
N LEU A 554 1.74 -35.22 11.24
CA LEU A 554 1.43 -33.79 11.37
C LEU A 554 2.21 -33.10 12.51
N GLY A 555 3.00 -33.88 13.26
CA GLY A 555 3.83 -33.41 14.38
C GLY A 555 3.05 -33.10 15.67
N HIS A 556 1.77 -33.48 15.77
CA HIS A 556 0.91 -33.18 16.92
C HIS A 556 1.46 -33.77 18.23
N HIS A 557 2.03 -34.97 18.22
CA HIS A 557 2.68 -35.57 19.38
C HIS A 557 3.90 -34.76 19.84
N ALA A 558 4.78 -34.32 18.93
CA ALA A 558 5.92 -33.47 19.29
C ALA A 558 5.47 -32.14 19.94
N GLN A 559 4.27 -31.65 19.56
CA GLN A 559 3.63 -30.48 20.15
C GLN A 559 2.90 -30.77 21.47
N ASN A 560 2.45 -32.00 21.72
CA ASN A 560 1.60 -32.35 22.87
C ASN A 560 2.30 -33.21 23.94
N CYS A 561 3.49 -33.75 23.66
CA CYS A 561 4.27 -34.62 24.54
C CYS A 561 4.43 -34.00 25.94
N ALA A 562 3.88 -34.68 26.95
CA ALA A 562 3.92 -34.23 28.35
C ALA A 562 5.30 -34.44 29.01
N LEU A 563 6.12 -35.34 28.45
CA LEU A 563 7.39 -35.78 29.02
C LEU A 563 8.59 -34.99 28.49
N GLY A 564 8.48 -34.43 27.28
CA GLY A 564 9.60 -33.80 26.59
C GLY A 564 9.92 -32.38 27.04
N PRO A 565 11.18 -31.94 26.85
CA PRO A 565 11.56 -30.55 27.03
C PRO A 565 10.79 -29.60 26.11
N THR A 566 10.17 -30.09 25.02
CA THR A 566 9.42 -29.24 24.08
C THR A 566 8.23 -28.54 24.72
N ARG A 567 7.49 -29.17 25.64
CA ARG A 567 6.27 -28.56 26.24
C ARG A 567 6.62 -27.48 27.24
N TYR A 568 7.49 -27.80 28.20
CA TYR A 568 7.98 -26.85 29.20
C TYR A 568 8.86 -25.77 28.57
N GLY A 569 9.68 -26.13 27.57
CA GLY A 569 10.52 -25.21 26.81
C GLY A 569 9.71 -24.23 25.95
N ARG A 570 8.61 -24.65 25.31
CA ARG A 570 7.71 -23.71 24.61
C ARG A 570 6.97 -22.79 25.58
N HIS A 571 6.49 -23.31 26.72
CA HIS A 571 5.89 -22.49 27.77
C HIS A 571 6.88 -21.42 28.28
N ALA A 572 8.09 -21.82 28.65
CA ALA A 572 9.16 -20.93 29.05
C ALA A 572 9.57 -19.93 27.94
N ALA A 573 9.73 -20.37 26.69
CA ALA A 573 10.10 -19.48 25.58
C ALA A 573 9.01 -18.45 25.26
N VAL A 574 7.74 -18.82 25.33
CA VAL A 574 6.59 -17.90 25.18
C VAL A 574 6.61 -16.84 26.29
N ILE A 575 6.87 -17.25 27.54
CA ILE A 575 7.10 -16.31 28.66
C ILE A 575 8.33 -15.44 28.41
N ASP A 576 9.47 -16.00 27.97
CA ASP A 576 10.70 -15.26 27.73
C ASP A 576 10.53 -14.18 26.65
N VAL A 577 9.77 -14.46 25.58
CA VAL A 577 9.45 -13.46 24.55
C VAL A 577 8.49 -12.39 25.12
N LEU A 578 7.46 -12.77 25.87
CA LEU A 578 6.56 -11.80 26.53
C LEU A 578 7.29 -10.87 27.51
N VAL A 579 8.12 -11.44 28.38
CA VAL A 579 8.95 -10.69 29.34
C VAL A 579 9.90 -9.75 28.60
N ARG A 580 10.64 -10.24 27.60
CA ARG A 580 11.54 -9.40 26.78
C ARG A 580 10.78 -8.29 26.05
N PHE A 581 9.56 -8.55 25.57
CA PHE A 581 8.71 -7.55 24.92
C PHE A 581 8.22 -6.48 25.90
N ALA A 582 7.71 -6.85 27.08
CA ALA A 582 7.27 -5.93 28.11
C ALA A 582 8.43 -5.07 28.66
N THR A 583 9.58 -5.67 29.01
CA THR A 583 10.79 -4.91 29.39
C THR A 583 11.23 -3.96 28.28
N SER A 584 11.17 -4.37 27.02
CA SER A 584 11.54 -3.52 25.87
C SER A 584 10.55 -2.40 25.57
N ALA A 585 9.32 -2.50 26.10
CA ALA A 585 8.28 -1.49 26.08
C ALA A 585 8.37 -0.49 27.26
N GLY A 586 9.37 -0.63 28.12
CA GLY A 586 9.60 0.24 29.28
C GLY A 586 8.97 -0.23 30.59
N HIS A 587 8.32 -1.40 30.60
CA HIS A 587 7.59 -1.90 31.77
C HIS A 587 8.50 -2.69 32.72
N THR A 588 8.23 -2.60 34.02
CA THR A 588 9.00 -3.35 35.05
C THR A 588 8.39 -4.74 35.23
N VAL A 589 9.15 -5.78 34.89
CA VAL A 589 8.64 -7.17 34.85
C VAL A 589 9.21 -8.00 35.99
N ARG A 590 8.35 -8.72 36.73
CA ARG A 590 8.73 -9.73 37.75
C ARG A 590 8.34 -11.12 37.26
N ARG A 591 9.25 -12.09 37.35
CA ARG A 591 8.98 -13.51 37.02
C ARG A 591 8.51 -14.28 38.26
N GLU A 592 7.83 -15.40 38.03
CA GLU A 592 7.47 -16.39 39.04
C GLU A 592 6.73 -15.80 40.25
N VAL A 593 5.67 -15.02 39.98
CA VAL A 593 4.90 -14.31 41.00
C VAL A 593 4.40 -15.30 42.06
N ARG A 594 4.66 -14.99 43.34
CA ARG A 594 4.14 -15.69 44.52
C ARG A 594 3.33 -14.71 45.37
N LEU A 595 2.31 -15.23 46.04
CA LEU A 595 1.64 -14.52 47.13
C LEU A 595 2.38 -14.88 48.43
N GLU A 596 3.15 -13.95 49.00
CA GLU A 596 4.01 -14.23 50.17
C GLU A 596 3.39 -13.75 51.50
N ASP A 597 2.36 -12.88 51.44
CA ASP A 597 1.71 -12.26 52.61
C ASP A 597 0.35 -12.88 53.00
N VAL A 598 0.09 -14.16 52.66
CA VAL A 598 -1.19 -14.83 52.96
C VAL A 598 -0.99 -15.99 53.95
N PRO A 599 -1.36 -15.83 55.23
CA PRO A 599 -1.24 -16.89 56.24
C PRO A 599 -1.93 -18.18 55.80
N GLY A 600 -1.16 -19.27 55.74
CA GLY A 600 -1.62 -20.60 55.34
C GLY A 600 -1.55 -20.92 53.83
N ILE A 601 -1.17 -19.99 52.96
CA ILE A 601 -1.07 -20.24 51.50
C ILE A 601 0.36 -20.02 50.98
N THR A 602 1.29 -20.89 51.40
CA THR A 602 2.74 -20.80 51.12
C THR A 602 3.18 -21.22 49.70
N SER A 603 2.24 -21.54 48.80
CA SER A 603 2.56 -22.09 47.46
C SER A 603 1.68 -21.60 46.30
N ALA A 604 0.86 -20.56 46.51
CA ALA A 604 0.06 -20.00 45.43
C ALA A 604 0.90 -19.15 44.47
N ARG A 605 1.10 -19.68 43.25
CA ARG A 605 1.61 -18.96 42.07
C ARG A 605 0.41 -18.45 41.24
N PRO A 606 -0.01 -17.16 41.38
CA PRO A 606 -1.13 -16.61 40.63
C PRO A 606 -0.84 -16.37 39.13
N GLY A 607 0.41 -16.49 38.68
CA GLY A 607 0.80 -16.43 37.27
C GLY A 607 2.30 -16.68 37.07
N ASP A 608 2.72 -16.74 35.81
CA ASP A 608 4.11 -16.96 35.40
C ASP A 608 4.98 -15.70 35.49
N PHE A 609 4.40 -14.53 35.24
CA PHE A 609 5.06 -13.23 35.42
C PHE A 609 4.03 -12.13 35.70
N SER A 610 4.49 -10.98 36.16
CA SER A 610 3.71 -9.75 36.23
C SER A 610 4.48 -8.56 35.69
N PHE A 611 3.75 -7.54 35.25
CA PHE A 611 4.29 -6.22 34.98
C PHE A 611 3.23 -5.17 35.28
N ASP A 612 3.66 -4.05 35.85
CA ASP A 612 2.80 -3.03 36.44
C ASP A 612 1.74 -3.69 37.36
N ASN A 613 0.45 -3.52 37.06
CA ASN A 613 -0.67 -4.12 37.79
C ASN A 613 -1.23 -5.38 37.12
N ASN A 614 -0.54 -5.99 36.16
CA ASN A 614 -1.02 -7.16 35.40
C ASN A 614 -0.28 -8.42 35.82
N VAL A 615 -1.01 -9.48 36.21
CA VAL A 615 -0.48 -10.83 36.46
C VAL A 615 -0.85 -11.72 35.28
N VAL A 616 0.15 -12.36 34.66
CA VAL A 616 0.01 -13.14 33.44
C VAL A 616 0.34 -14.61 33.68
N ASP A 617 -0.60 -15.50 33.33
CA ASP A 617 -0.48 -16.96 33.40
C ASP A 617 -0.49 -17.54 31.97
N VAL A 618 0.48 -18.37 31.58
CA VAL A 618 0.62 -18.82 30.19
C VAL A 618 0.28 -20.30 30.04
N ALA A 619 -0.66 -20.63 29.14
CA ALA A 619 -1.12 -21.99 28.90
C ALA A 619 -0.97 -22.40 27.43
N VAL A 620 0.06 -23.20 27.13
CA VAL A 620 0.22 -23.84 25.80
C VAL A 620 -0.69 -25.07 25.70
N VAL A 621 -1.59 -25.10 24.71
CA VAL A 621 -2.63 -26.13 24.57
C VAL A 621 -2.79 -26.67 23.15
N ALA A 622 -3.19 -27.94 23.08
CA ALA A 622 -3.52 -28.66 21.85
C ALA A 622 -4.85 -28.19 21.23
N PRO A 623 -5.04 -28.29 19.90
CA PRO A 623 -6.27 -27.90 19.21
C PRO A 623 -7.38 -28.97 19.32
N ASP A 624 -7.02 -30.20 19.67
CA ASP A 624 -7.92 -31.34 19.94
C ASP A 624 -8.66 -31.24 21.29
N GLY A 625 -8.32 -30.25 22.13
CA GLY A 625 -8.94 -30.02 23.43
C GLY A 625 -8.46 -30.92 24.57
N VAL A 626 -7.60 -31.93 24.33
CA VAL A 626 -7.18 -32.90 25.35
C VAL A 626 -6.44 -32.20 26.52
N ALA A 627 -5.72 -31.12 26.24
CA ALA A 627 -5.07 -30.30 27.27
C ALA A 627 -6.03 -29.39 28.07
N ALA A 628 -7.20 -29.04 27.51
CA ALA A 628 -8.11 -28.04 28.10
C ALA A 628 -8.77 -28.51 29.41
N ALA A 629 -8.81 -29.82 29.66
CA ALA A 629 -9.27 -30.38 30.93
C ALA A 629 -8.35 -30.00 32.12
N ARG A 630 -7.05 -29.76 31.90
CA ARG A 630 -6.07 -29.49 32.97
C ARG A 630 -5.80 -28.01 33.24
N SER A 631 -5.97 -27.11 32.26
CA SER A 631 -5.84 -25.65 32.50
C SER A 631 -7.09 -25.02 33.14
N ARG A 632 -8.23 -25.73 33.16
CA ARG A 632 -9.47 -25.30 33.87
C ARG A 632 -9.36 -25.36 35.41
N LYS A 633 -8.23 -24.98 36.00
CA LYS A 633 -8.12 -24.62 37.42
C LYS A 633 -8.84 -23.29 37.71
N ARG A 634 -10.16 -23.25 37.53
CA ARG A 634 -11.01 -22.11 37.95
C ARG A 634 -10.82 -21.76 39.44
N GLY A 635 -10.44 -22.75 40.26
CA GLY A 635 -10.16 -22.57 41.69
C GLY A 635 -8.97 -21.67 42.01
N SER A 636 -7.88 -21.66 41.23
CA SER A 636 -6.70 -20.83 41.58
C SER A 636 -6.94 -19.34 41.32
N PHE A 637 -7.57 -18.99 40.20
CA PHE A 637 -7.98 -17.61 39.92
C PHE A 637 -9.05 -17.10 40.90
N ALA A 638 -9.96 -17.97 41.36
CA ALA A 638 -10.92 -17.62 42.40
C ALA A 638 -10.24 -17.36 43.76
N ALA A 639 -9.36 -18.28 44.19
CA ALA A 639 -8.62 -18.15 45.44
C ALA A 639 -7.71 -16.91 45.46
N ALA A 640 -6.99 -16.64 44.37
CA ALA A 640 -6.11 -15.48 44.28
C ALA A 640 -6.87 -14.14 44.17
N ARG A 641 -8.11 -14.13 43.65
CA ARG A 641 -9.01 -12.97 43.78
C ARG A 641 -9.51 -12.76 45.21
N ALA A 642 -9.82 -13.84 45.93
CA ALA A 642 -10.26 -13.79 47.33
C ALA A 642 -9.12 -13.43 48.31
N ALA A 643 -7.87 -13.69 47.93
CA ALA A 643 -6.68 -13.45 48.74
C ALA A 643 -6.07 -12.03 48.61
N SER A 644 -6.62 -11.15 47.77
CA SER A 644 -6.19 -9.75 47.68
C SER A 644 -6.73 -8.94 48.87
N PRO A 645 -5.89 -8.46 49.81
CA PRO A 645 -6.37 -7.66 50.93
C PRO A 645 -6.81 -6.27 50.45
N VAL A 646 -7.98 -5.81 50.89
CA VAL A 646 -8.43 -4.43 50.64
C VAL A 646 -7.65 -3.50 51.57
N GLY A 647 -6.48 -3.01 51.13
CA GLY A 647 -5.51 -2.32 51.97
C GLY A 647 -4.77 -1.15 51.33
N SER A 648 -5.38 0.04 51.40
CA SER A 648 -4.67 1.35 51.48
C SER A 648 -3.58 1.74 50.46
N SER A 649 -3.66 1.37 49.18
CA SER A 649 -3.31 2.26 48.07
C SER A 649 -3.93 1.79 46.75
N GLY A 650 -4.08 2.70 45.77
CA GLY A 650 -4.99 2.48 44.63
C GLY A 650 -4.52 1.51 43.56
N HIS A 651 -5.50 0.84 42.94
CA HIS A 651 -5.45 -0.12 41.82
C HIS A 651 -5.32 -1.61 42.20
N ALA A 652 -6.41 -2.36 41.97
CA ALA A 652 -6.42 -3.81 42.08
C ALA A 652 -5.68 -4.48 40.91
N ALA A 653 -5.01 -5.60 41.17
CA ALA A 653 -4.26 -6.34 40.15
C ALA A 653 -5.19 -7.04 39.13
N ASN A 654 -4.92 -6.82 37.84
CA ASN A 654 -5.61 -7.48 36.73
C ASN A 654 -4.97 -8.84 36.45
N MET A 655 -5.70 -9.92 36.65
CA MET A 655 -5.29 -11.26 36.21
C MET A 655 -5.66 -11.48 34.75
N VAL A 656 -4.68 -11.88 33.94
CA VAL A 656 -4.81 -12.06 32.49
C VAL A 656 -4.27 -13.45 32.09
N ALA A 657 -5.17 -14.36 31.72
CA ALA A 657 -4.79 -15.66 31.21
C ALA A 657 -4.37 -15.57 29.73
N PHE A 658 -3.20 -16.11 29.39
CA PHE A 658 -2.64 -16.21 28.05
C PHE A 658 -2.70 -17.66 27.56
N ILE A 659 -3.85 -18.06 27.04
CA ILE A 659 -3.97 -19.32 26.30
C ILE A 659 -3.28 -19.16 24.95
N VAL A 660 -2.40 -20.10 24.61
CA VAL A 660 -1.72 -20.20 23.31
C VAL A 660 -2.03 -21.58 22.73
N THR A 661 -2.98 -21.64 21.80
CA THR A 661 -3.20 -22.86 21.01
C THR A 661 -2.07 -23.04 19.99
N THR A 662 -1.82 -24.26 19.52
CA THR A 662 -0.82 -24.54 18.46
C THR A 662 -1.01 -23.70 17.20
N TYR A 663 -2.26 -23.36 16.88
CA TYR A 663 -2.67 -22.55 15.73
C TYR A 663 -3.09 -21.11 16.11
N SER A 664 -2.75 -20.64 17.31
CA SER A 664 -2.97 -19.28 17.83
C SER A 664 -4.44 -18.80 17.89
N ASN A 665 -5.17 -19.25 18.92
CA ASN A 665 -6.28 -18.48 19.51
C ASN A 665 -5.87 -18.02 20.92
N VAL A 666 -6.22 -16.78 21.28
CA VAL A 666 -5.81 -16.06 22.51
C VAL A 666 -7.03 -15.33 23.07
N ASP A 667 -7.28 -15.39 24.38
CA ASP A 667 -8.48 -14.78 24.97
C ASP A 667 -8.49 -13.23 24.88
N VAL A 668 -9.70 -12.65 24.87
CA VAL A 668 -9.92 -11.20 24.67
C VAL A 668 -9.13 -10.30 25.65
N PRO A 669 -9.00 -10.62 26.95
CA PRO A 669 -8.15 -9.83 27.86
C PRO A 669 -6.67 -9.83 27.47
N ALA A 670 -6.13 -10.98 27.04
CA ALA A 670 -4.74 -11.09 26.57
C ALA A 670 -4.51 -10.36 25.24
N ARG A 671 -5.49 -10.39 24.33
CA ARG A 671 -5.49 -9.56 23.10
C ARG A 671 -5.38 -8.06 23.41
N ALA A 672 -6.17 -7.57 24.38
CA ALA A 672 -6.11 -6.17 24.81
C ALA A 672 -4.75 -5.83 25.46
N LEU A 673 -4.21 -6.71 26.30
CA LEU A 673 -2.91 -6.51 26.96
C LEU A 673 -1.75 -6.46 25.95
N LEU A 674 -1.70 -7.41 25.01
CA LEU A 674 -0.74 -7.43 23.90
C LEU A 674 -0.81 -6.16 23.04
N SER A 675 -2.01 -5.66 22.80
CA SER A 675 -2.24 -4.42 22.05
C SER A 675 -1.88 -3.16 22.84
N GLY A 676 -1.87 -3.21 24.18
CA GLY A 676 -1.23 -2.23 25.06
C GLY A 676 0.29 -2.26 24.88
N LEU A 677 0.90 -3.41 25.22
CA LEU A 677 2.34 -3.66 25.13
C LEU A 677 2.94 -3.23 23.78
N ALA A 678 2.27 -3.52 22.66
CA ALA A 678 2.77 -3.14 21.33
C ALA A 678 2.72 -1.62 21.06
N ARG A 679 1.75 -0.90 21.63
CA ARG A 679 1.70 0.58 21.56
C ARG A 679 2.74 1.21 22.48
N ASP A 680 2.93 0.66 23.67
CA ASP A 680 3.97 1.10 24.61
C ASP A 680 5.36 0.87 24.00
N PHE A 681 5.60 -0.30 23.40
CA PHE A 681 6.81 -0.62 22.66
C PHE A 681 7.08 0.36 21.51
N ALA A 682 6.08 0.62 20.66
CA ALA A 682 6.21 1.57 19.56
C ALA A 682 6.51 2.99 20.06
N ARG A 683 5.87 3.43 21.15
CA ARG A 683 6.12 4.73 21.81
C ARG A 683 7.56 4.82 22.34
N VAL A 684 7.97 3.86 23.17
CA VAL A 684 9.28 3.88 23.86
C VAL A 684 10.44 3.68 22.90
N ARG A 685 10.29 2.85 21.86
CA ARG A 685 11.32 2.63 20.84
C ARG A 685 11.21 3.56 19.62
N GLN A 686 10.31 4.54 19.67
CA GLN A 686 10.05 5.52 18.60
C GLN A 686 9.82 4.87 17.22
N VAL A 687 9.28 3.65 17.21
CA VAL A 687 8.97 2.92 15.98
C VAL A 687 7.75 3.61 15.35
N PRO A 688 7.87 4.21 14.14
CA PRO A 688 6.75 4.89 13.53
C PRO A 688 5.61 3.88 13.32
N PRO A 689 4.35 4.23 13.67
CA PRO A 689 3.21 3.33 13.49
C PRO A 689 3.09 2.97 12.01
N ARG A 690 2.92 1.67 11.72
CA ARG A 690 2.88 1.15 10.35
C ARG A 690 1.74 1.80 9.55
N LEU A 691 2.10 2.73 8.67
CA LEU A 691 1.26 3.19 7.55
C LEU A 691 1.03 2.02 6.59
N GLY A 692 0.02 1.18 6.88
CA GLY A 692 -0.27 -0.01 6.07
C GLY A 692 -1.19 -1.06 6.72
N ALA A 693 -1.51 -0.93 8.01
CA ALA A 693 -2.58 -1.69 8.65
C ALA A 693 -3.53 -0.72 9.39
N ASP A 694 -4.83 -1.01 9.30
CA ASP A 694 -5.89 -0.49 10.17
C ASP A 694 -5.97 1.05 10.29
N ARG A 695 -6.04 1.70 9.12
CA ARG A 695 -6.83 2.93 8.97
C ARG A 695 -8.01 2.67 8.03
N PRO A 696 -9.27 2.68 8.50
CA PRO A 696 -10.37 3.07 7.62
C PRO A 696 -10.13 4.49 7.12
N LEU A 697 -10.40 4.76 5.83
CA LEU A 697 -10.31 6.10 5.24
C LEU A 697 -11.53 6.95 5.64
N ALA A 698 -11.72 7.14 6.94
CA ALA A 698 -12.78 7.97 7.50
C ALA A 698 -12.39 9.46 7.34
N GLY A 699 -12.82 10.07 6.24
CA GLY A 699 -12.65 11.50 5.96
C GLY A 699 -13.50 12.39 6.88
N ARG A 700 -13.12 12.54 8.15
CA ARG A 700 -13.64 13.62 9.00
C ARG A 700 -12.78 14.87 8.86
N VAL A 701 -13.28 15.85 8.12
CA VAL A 701 -12.80 17.24 8.16
C VAL A 701 -12.92 17.74 9.61
N PRO A 702 -11.86 18.27 10.23
CA PRO A 702 -11.96 18.89 11.55
C PRO A 702 -12.84 20.15 11.45
N SER A 703 -13.98 20.15 12.14
CA SER A 703 -14.88 21.30 12.25
C SER A 703 -14.25 22.37 13.16
N GLY A 704 -13.32 23.15 12.62
CA GLY A 704 -12.44 24.01 13.43
C GLY A 704 -11.64 25.06 12.67
N VAL A 705 -12.19 25.65 11.61
CA VAL A 705 -11.61 26.84 10.94
C VAL A 705 -12.64 27.97 10.94
N PRO A 706 -12.34 29.16 11.50
CA PRO A 706 -13.30 30.26 11.51
C PRO A 706 -13.50 30.84 10.11
N ARG A 707 -14.76 31.09 9.74
CA ARG A 707 -15.13 31.74 8.46
C ARG A 707 -14.48 33.13 8.37
N ARG A 708 -13.40 33.27 7.60
CA ARG A 708 -12.91 34.59 7.20
C ARG A 708 -13.92 35.24 6.26
N ARG A 709 -14.26 36.52 6.53
CA ARG A 709 -15.14 37.32 5.68
C ARG A 709 -14.48 37.53 4.32
N THR A 710 -15.18 37.19 3.25
CA THR A 710 -14.88 37.70 1.90
C THR A 710 -15.16 39.20 1.88
N TRP A 711 -14.15 39.99 1.49
CA TRP A 711 -14.34 41.40 1.15
C TRP A 711 -14.61 41.49 -0.35
N TYR A 712 -15.77 42.05 -0.73
CA TYR A 712 -16.03 42.49 -2.09
C TYR A 712 -15.77 44.00 -2.19
N PRO A 713 -15.16 44.51 -3.27
CA PRO A 713 -15.11 45.94 -3.55
C PRO A 713 -16.51 46.46 -3.93
N PRO A 714 -16.83 47.75 -3.68
CA PRO A 714 -18.14 48.30 -3.97
C PRO A 714 -18.34 48.59 -5.47
N ALA A 715 -19.52 48.26 -5.99
CA ALA A 715 -19.98 48.68 -7.30
C ALA A 715 -21.00 49.83 -7.18
N VAL A 716 -20.97 50.76 -8.14
CA VAL A 716 -21.82 51.98 -8.15
C VAL A 716 -23.24 51.64 -8.62
N PRO A 717 -24.31 52.19 -7.99
CA PRO A 717 -25.68 51.80 -8.30
C PRO A 717 -26.31 52.59 -9.46
N GLY A 718 -27.21 51.94 -10.21
CA GLY A 718 -28.36 52.59 -10.83
C GLY A 718 -28.64 52.26 -12.30
N ARG A 719 -29.70 51.50 -12.56
CA ARG A 719 -30.96 52.01 -13.14
C ARG A 719 -32.07 50.95 -13.10
N THR A 720 -33.31 51.42 -13.10
CA THR A 720 -34.55 50.62 -13.09
C THR A 720 -35.12 50.44 -14.49
N LEU A 721 -35.84 49.34 -14.73
CA LEU A 721 -37.17 49.25 -15.38
C LEU A 721 -37.60 47.78 -15.55
N GLY A 722 -38.91 47.55 -15.67
CA GLY A 722 -39.57 46.31 -16.13
C GLY A 722 -40.74 46.71 -17.04
N PRO A 723 -41.83 45.93 -17.20
CA PRO A 723 -42.18 44.64 -16.58
C PRO A 723 -42.58 43.57 -17.64
N ASP A 724 -43.68 42.83 -17.42
CA ASP A 724 -44.35 41.83 -18.28
C ASP A 724 -43.53 40.55 -18.59
N GLY A 725 -44.06 39.32 -18.59
CA GLY A 725 -45.36 38.69 -18.24
C GLY A 725 -45.21 37.15 -18.37
N GLU A 726 -46.07 36.23 -17.93
CA GLU A 726 -47.35 36.24 -17.18
C GLU A 726 -47.50 34.89 -16.38
N ARG A 727 -48.70 34.53 -15.90
CA ARG A 727 -49.10 33.18 -15.42
C ARG A 727 -50.58 32.91 -15.67
N PRO A 728 -50.99 31.64 -15.85
CA PRO A 728 -51.95 31.00 -14.93
C PRO A 728 -51.30 29.82 -14.16
N ALA A 729 -51.62 29.44 -12.90
CA ALA A 729 -52.89 29.32 -12.16
C ALA A 729 -53.72 28.09 -12.61
N LEU A 730 -54.39 27.28 -11.76
CA LEU A 730 -54.74 27.31 -10.31
C LEU A 730 -54.34 25.94 -9.66
N ALA A 731 -53.98 25.78 -8.37
CA ALA A 731 -54.55 26.08 -7.04
C ALA A 731 -55.30 24.88 -6.38
N PRO A 732 -55.31 24.74 -5.02
CA PRO A 732 -55.56 23.47 -4.30
C PRO A 732 -56.99 23.47 -3.66
N PRO A 733 -57.35 23.14 -2.38
CA PRO A 733 -56.63 23.00 -1.07
C PRO A 733 -57.06 21.77 -0.19
N ARG A 734 -56.72 21.78 1.13
CA ARG A 734 -57.36 21.09 2.29
C ARG A 734 -57.08 19.59 2.54
N ASP A 735 -57.20 19.03 3.76
CA ASP A 735 -57.23 19.47 5.19
C ASP A 735 -57.14 18.19 6.08
N ALA A 736 -56.93 18.16 7.41
CA ALA A 736 -56.26 19.03 8.41
C ALA A 736 -56.19 18.26 9.76
N GLY A 737 -55.38 18.67 10.75
CA GLY A 737 -55.37 18.02 12.09
C GLY A 737 -54.30 18.52 13.08
N ALA A 738 -54.71 19.32 14.07
CA ALA A 738 -53.91 19.71 15.25
C ALA A 738 -54.32 18.84 16.48
N GLN A 739 -53.65 18.79 17.65
CA GLN A 739 -53.35 19.90 18.57
C GLN A 739 -52.46 19.46 19.77
N LEU A 740 -51.63 20.38 20.32
CA LEU A 740 -51.34 20.63 21.77
C LEU A 740 -50.69 19.47 22.62
N ILE A 741 -50.00 19.61 23.79
CA ILE A 741 -49.71 20.66 24.81
C ILE A 741 -48.22 20.57 25.31
N ARG A 742 -47.63 21.73 25.68
CA ARG A 742 -46.48 22.09 26.58
C ARG A 742 -45.26 21.18 26.91
N THR A 743 -44.16 21.92 27.05
CA THR A 743 -42.92 21.75 27.86
C THR A 743 -43.04 21.12 29.26
N GLU A 744 -42.00 20.37 29.67
CA GLU A 744 -40.99 20.81 30.68
C GLU A 744 -39.79 19.83 30.79
N HIS A 745 -38.69 20.24 31.44
CA HIS A 745 -37.51 19.39 31.73
C HIS A 745 -37.74 18.54 32.99
N PRO A 746 -37.21 17.30 33.06
CA PRO A 746 -36.12 17.10 34.04
C PRO A 746 -35.03 16.05 33.72
N GLN A 747 -33.84 16.32 34.27
CA GLN A 747 -32.87 15.37 34.87
C GLN A 747 -32.08 14.34 34.03
N PHE A 748 -30.83 14.13 34.46
CA PHE A 748 -29.93 13.05 34.03
C PHE A 748 -30.38 11.70 34.60
N THR A 749 -30.44 10.67 33.77
CA THR A 749 -30.20 9.27 34.18
C THR A 749 -29.25 8.58 33.21
N ARG A 750 -28.30 7.80 33.73
CA ARG A 750 -27.40 6.97 32.91
C ARG A 750 -28.05 5.61 32.68
N SER A 751 -28.43 5.30 31.44
CA SER A 751 -28.70 3.95 30.97
C SER A 751 -27.55 3.46 30.06
N ALA A 752 -27.34 2.15 29.99
CA ALA A 752 -26.13 1.57 29.41
C ALA A 752 -26.15 1.50 27.86
N PRO A 753 -25.01 1.71 27.17
CA PRO A 753 -24.91 1.47 25.74
C PRO A 753 -24.90 -0.03 25.43
N SER A 754 -25.72 -0.46 24.48
CA SER A 754 -25.75 -1.83 23.98
C SER A 754 -24.60 -2.13 23.01
N ASN A 755 -24.14 -3.38 23.05
CA ASN A 755 -23.10 -4.02 22.23
C ASN A 755 -22.73 -3.33 20.90
N SER A 756 -21.63 -2.58 20.91
CA SER A 756 -20.76 -2.45 19.73
C SER A 756 -19.67 -3.52 19.81
N ALA A 757 -19.47 -4.28 18.72
CA ALA A 757 -18.46 -5.33 18.68
C ALA A 757 -17.06 -4.73 18.41
N PRO A 758 -16.08 -4.90 19.32
CA PRO A 758 -14.73 -4.38 19.11
C PRO A 758 -13.92 -5.29 18.17
N GLU A 759 -13.06 -4.69 17.33
CA GLU A 759 -12.16 -5.43 16.45
C GLU A 759 -11.07 -6.18 17.26
N LEU A 760 -10.78 -7.42 16.83
CA LEU A 760 -9.83 -8.31 17.51
C LEU A 760 -8.42 -8.10 16.95
N ILE A 761 -7.49 -7.61 17.78
CA ILE A 761 -6.04 -7.62 17.50
C ILE A 761 -5.37 -8.72 18.33
N GLN A 762 -4.42 -9.44 17.75
CA GLN A 762 -3.72 -10.56 18.39
C GLN A 762 -2.24 -10.54 18.00
N ILE A 763 -1.37 -11.10 18.85
CA ILE A 763 0.06 -11.21 18.58
C ILE A 763 0.48 -12.66 18.83
N GLN A 764 1.13 -13.28 17.85
CA GLN A 764 1.75 -14.59 18.00
C GLN A 764 3.22 -14.41 18.40
N LEU A 765 3.65 -15.21 19.38
CA LEU A 765 5.02 -15.18 19.89
C LEU A 765 5.83 -16.25 19.17
N ARG A 766 6.96 -15.88 18.56
CA ARG A 766 7.84 -16.82 17.86
C ARG A 766 8.47 -17.78 18.88
N SER A 767 8.24 -19.08 18.72
CA SER A 767 8.99 -20.14 19.42
C SER A 767 9.96 -20.79 18.44
N GLY A 768 11.16 -20.23 18.37
CA GLY A 768 12.31 -20.68 17.59
C GLY A 768 13.56 -20.03 18.18
#